data_AF-A0A6J4NU22-F1
#
_entry.id   AF-A0A6J4NU22-F1
#
_cell.length_a   1.000
_cell.length_b   1.000
_cell.length_c   1.000
_cell.angle_alpha   90.00
_cell.angle_beta   90.00
_cell.angle_gamma   90.00
#
_symmetry.space_group_name_H-M   'P 1'
#
loop_
_entity.id
_entity.type
_entity.pdbx_description
1 polymer ?
#
loop_
_entity_poly.entity_id
_entity_poly.type
_entity_poly.pdbx_seq_one_letter_code
_entity_poly.pdbx_strand_id
1 'polypeptide(L)'
;MENRSTTYRLVTDARELPEVAGAIRGVEAVGTDTETTSLSPRDGEARLLQLATPEQTFVIDLFEVRDITPLKEALEGGPVKALHNAKFDYQFLKELHGVALAPVFDTMLAAQLLDGGRQGAAYGLDAVAERYLDESPDKAEQRSDWSGKLTERQLEYAARDAAVLLPLREKLLEALEAEELGRVSKIEFAAVCSIAEMELAGVKLDVARWKELEKTVRERRDEAALALESHFPEPEGVLPLEGLGPRLNLNSPQQITDAFRSIGIELADTKVWTLLKVDHPAAKALLRYRELQKKLGTYLETYPKFIHPKTGRIHANFLQCRVPTGRLACANPNIQQIPHEEEFRRCFVAEDGHTLVIADYSQIELRILAEVSGDPAFVEAFREGEDLHSLTAATMYGIAMDEVTKDQRSDAKRINFGLMYGRGAKSLSAQLGTDEARGRQLIDEYFANYPKVQRFLQRTASRATRDRTLRTLAGRVRKFGNDPVEDDRGAMRREAMNYPIQGCVVGETRIFEKSRGYVPIRSLAGQVVSVWDGERFSKASVINSGKKRLVRVLLEGRHVVESSPDHKFLVRNNNGGEAWKKAGEIRAQERVVLAHGPGKWELDLSVSPAGGGRAWNANTADLNEIGTREELGEWLGRIASDGGVGERQIHLLVAEHEEVLLPKLLRLTERLGHVTHRTRATEHQPKRLHHLTFSCTGLARQMKDMGIKERVPDVAWRSRSVLCGYLRGLFDGDGTAHPDGPVLTFERDETHLVWAGEVQEALLLLGIRSRIGVYDTRVNVRVMKKDVPLFCSEVGFMNPAKQEKAEAVVASPYKGKDASSAAYGGAQKVRSVEVTDEWVGMYDVINSETERFAASGVVTHNSSADIAKLALAYMRQELEGMDAHLVNSIHDEFVVECRDDLAPDVSEKMRGAMTRAGERILEKVPVEVEVVVSREWTK
;
A
#
# COMPACT_ATOMS: atom_id res chain seq x y z
N MET A 1 -7.91 -22.15 -40.06
CA MET A 1 -7.56 -20.89 -40.72
C MET A 1 -8.18 -20.90 -42.11
N GLU A 2 -9.46 -20.51 -42.20
CA GLU A 2 -10.03 -20.09 -43.47
C GLU A 2 -9.95 -18.56 -43.47
N ASN A 3 -9.28 -18.03 -44.49
CA ASN A 3 -9.24 -16.61 -44.78
C ASN A 3 -10.66 -16.19 -45.16
N ARG A 4 -11.51 -15.81 -44.19
CA ARG A 4 -12.82 -15.23 -44.47
C ARG A 4 -12.57 -13.91 -45.18
N SER A 5 -12.61 -13.93 -46.51
CA SER A 5 -12.72 -12.73 -47.34
C SER A 5 -13.97 -11.98 -46.86
N THR A 6 -13.78 -10.93 -46.06
CA THR A 6 -14.88 -10.10 -45.58
C THR A 6 -15.55 -9.49 -46.80
N THR A 7 -16.74 -9.97 -47.13
CA THR A 7 -17.46 -9.50 -48.30
C THR A 7 -18.02 -8.12 -47.97
N TYR A 8 -17.45 -7.07 -48.58
CA TYR A 8 -17.90 -5.69 -48.38
C TYR A 8 -18.65 -5.15 -49.60
N ARG A 9 -19.61 -4.23 -49.37
CA ARG A 9 -20.26 -3.44 -50.42
C ARG A 9 -19.90 -1.98 -50.22
N LEU A 10 -19.23 -1.41 -51.23
CA LEU A 10 -18.98 0.02 -51.30
C LEU A 10 -20.27 0.75 -51.71
N VAL A 11 -20.66 1.75 -50.94
CA VAL A 11 -21.83 2.59 -51.19
C VAL A 11 -21.36 4.01 -51.51
N THR A 12 -21.60 4.44 -52.74
CA THR A 12 -21.26 5.79 -53.23
C THR A 12 -22.49 6.62 -53.62
N ASP A 13 -23.68 6.01 -53.65
CA ASP A 13 -24.94 6.68 -54.00
C ASP A 13 -25.90 6.75 -52.81
N ALA A 14 -26.35 7.96 -52.47
CA ALA A 14 -27.30 8.20 -51.37
C ALA A 14 -28.62 7.41 -51.52
N ARG A 15 -29.01 7.03 -52.75
CA ARG A 15 -30.21 6.23 -53.02
C ARG A 15 -30.15 4.81 -52.46
N GLU A 16 -28.95 4.31 -52.16
CA GLU A 16 -28.73 2.99 -51.56
C GLU A 16 -28.85 3.02 -50.02
N LEU A 17 -28.77 4.19 -49.39
CA LEU A 17 -28.82 4.31 -47.92
C LEU A 17 -30.11 3.76 -47.27
N PRO A 18 -31.32 3.91 -47.85
CA PRO A 18 -32.52 3.29 -47.29
C PRO A 18 -32.44 1.76 -47.23
N GLU A 19 -31.76 1.13 -48.19
CA GLU A 19 -31.50 -0.32 -48.21
C GLU A 19 -30.55 -0.70 -47.05
N VAL A 20 -29.45 0.07 -46.90
CA VAL A 20 -28.51 -0.11 -45.78
C VAL A 20 -29.21 0.07 -44.43
N ALA A 21 -30.04 1.11 -44.30
CA ALA A 21 -30.85 1.38 -43.10
C ALA A 21 -31.80 0.22 -42.77
N GLY A 22 -32.36 -0.42 -43.79
CA GLY A 22 -33.22 -1.60 -43.63
C GLY A 22 -32.43 -2.81 -43.15
N ALA A 23 -31.25 -3.06 -43.73
CA ALA A 23 -30.38 -4.17 -43.36
C ALA A 23 -29.92 -4.06 -41.90
N ILE A 24 -29.49 -2.88 -41.47
CA ILE A 24 -29.01 -2.67 -40.09
C ILE A 24 -30.14 -2.65 -39.06
N ARG A 25 -31.36 -2.24 -39.41
CA ARG A 25 -32.50 -2.24 -38.46
C ARG A 25 -32.90 -3.65 -38.02
N GLY A 26 -32.61 -4.66 -38.82
CA GLY A 26 -33.03 -6.05 -38.56
C GLY A 26 -32.11 -6.84 -37.62
N VAL A 27 -30.96 -6.29 -37.22
CA VAL A 27 -29.95 -6.99 -36.43
C VAL A 27 -29.89 -6.48 -34.99
N GLU A 28 -29.27 -7.27 -34.09
CA GLU A 28 -29.11 -6.86 -32.69
C GLU A 28 -28.00 -5.81 -32.51
N ALA A 29 -26.90 -5.99 -33.23
CA ALA A 29 -25.73 -5.13 -33.16
C ALA A 29 -25.10 -4.93 -34.55
N VAL A 30 -24.44 -3.79 -34.71
CA VAL A 30 -23.74 -3.39 -35.94
C VAL A 30 -22.35 -2.93 -35.56
N GLY A 31 -21.33 -3.53 -36.18
CA GLY A 31 -19.95 -3.05 -36.07
C GLY A 31 -19.86 -1.71 -36.79
N THR A 32 -19.42 -0.66 -36.10
CA THR A 32 -19.38 0.70 -36.64
C THR A 32 -18.00 1.27 -36.44
N ASP A 33 -17.47 1.88 -37.49
CA ASP A 33 -16.17 2.54 -37.50
C ASP A 33 -16.22 3.76 -38.42
N THR A 34 -15.24 4.65 -38.30
CA THR A 34 -15.06 5.79 -39.20
C THR A 34 -13.60 6.00 -39.57
N GLU A 35 -13.34 6.27 -40.84
CA GLU A 35 -12.02 6.71 -41.30
C GLU A 35 -12.05 8.20 -41.59
N THR A 36 -11.00 8.91 -41.15
CA THR A 36 -11.01 10.37 -41.07
C THR A 36 -9.72 10.97 -41.61
N THR A 37 -9.79 12.23 -42.04
CA THR A 37 -8.62 12.95 -42.56
C THR A 37 -7.79 13.64 -41.47
N SER A 38 -8.28 13.66 -40.22
CA SER A 38 -7.56 14.22 -39.07
C SER A 38 -8.01 13.56 -37.76
N LEU A 39 -7.30 13.82 -36.65
CA LEU A 39 -7.66 13.32 -35.32
C LEU A 39 -8.75 14.15 -34.61
N SER A 40 -9.29 15.17 -35.26
CA SER A 40 -10.31 16.09 -34.72
C SER A 40 -11.36 16.42 -35.78
N PRO A 41 -12.65 16.37 -35.46
CA PRO A 41 -13.72 16.75 -36.40
C PRO A 41 -13.73 18.24 -36.73
N ARG A 42 -12.98 19.06 -35.98
CA ARG A 42 -12.85 20.51 -36.23
C ARG A 42 -11.84 20.83 -37.33
N ASP A 43 -10.91 19.91 -37.58
CA ASP A 43 -9.76 20.11 -38.47
C ASP A 43 -9.79 19.20 -39.70
N GLY A 44 -10.60 18.14 -39.67
CA GLY A 44 -10.76 17.18 -40.76
C GLY A 44 -12.21 16.81 -41.02
N GLU A 45 -12.38 15.86 -41.93
CA GLU A 45 -13.67 15.32 -42.34
C GLU A 45 -13.67 13.79 -42.15
N ALA A 46 -14.87 13.21 -42.03
CA ALA A 46 -15.04 11.77 -42.10
C ALA A 46 -15.07 11.35 -43.58
N ARG A 47 -14.17 10.45 -43.97
CA ARG A 47 -14.04 9.93 -45.34
C ARG A 47 -14.97 8.73 -45.54
N LEU A 48 -14.94 7.78 -44.61
CA LEU A 48 -15.72 6.55 -44.66
C LEU A 48 -16.53 6.36 -43.38
N LEU A 49 -17.72 5.78 -43.54
CA LEU A 49 -18.51 5.20 -42.45
C LEU A 49 -18.73 3.72 -42.77
N GLN A 50 -18.27 2.84 -41.89
CA GLN A 50 -18.41 1.40 -42.04
C GLN A 50 -19.52 0.89 -41.13
N LEU A 51 -20.40 0.04 -41.67
CA LEU A 51 -21.49 -0.61 -40.95
C LEU A 51 -21.48 -2.10 -41.26
N ALA A 52 -20.99 -2.90 -40.31
CA ALA A 52 -20.91 -4.35 -40.41
C ALA A 52 -22.11 -5.03 -39.75
N THR A 53 -22.81 -5.87 -40.51
CA THR A 53 -23.78 -6.85 -40.00
C THR A 53 -23.15 -8.25 -40.02
N PRO A 54 -23.78 -9.26 -39.39
CA PRO A 54 -23.30 -10.65 -39.46
C PRO A 54 -23.17 -11.20 -40.90
N GLU A 55 -23.97 -10.67 -41.83
CA GLU A 55 -24.04 -11.13 -43.22
C GLU A 55 -23.13 -10.34 -44.17
N GLN A 56 -22.99 -9.03 -43.96
CA GLN A 56 -22.29 -8.15 -44.90
C GLN A 56 -21.76 -6.88 -44.22
N THR A 57 -20.65 -6.35 -44.74
CA THR A 57 -20.16 -5.01 -44.34
C THR A 57 -20.43 -3.97 -45.42
N PHE A 58 -21.07 -2.87 -45.04
CA PHE A 58 -21.27 -1.71 -45.90
C PHE A 58 -20.18 -0.68 -45.62
N VAL A 59 -19.47 -0.26 -46.66
CA VAL A 59 -18.46 0.81 -46.59
C VAL A 59 -19.04 2.01 -47.33
N ILE A 60 -19.41 3.06 -46.61
CA ILE A 60 -20.08 4.24 -47.17
C ILE A 60 -19.04 5.33 -47.40
N ASP A 61 -18.91 5.80 -48.64
CA ASP A 61 -18.07 6.94 -48.98
C ASP A 61 -18.80 8.25 -48.68
N LEU A 62 -18.41 8.93 -47.61
CA LEU A 62 -19.09 10.13 -47.13
C LEU A 62 -18.83 11.36 -48.00
N PHE A 63 -17.78 11.40 -48.83
CA PHE A 63 -17.58 12.56 -49.72
C PHE A 63 -18.48 12.51 -50.95
N GLU A 64 -18.81 11.30 -51.40
CA GLU A 64 -19.72 11.05 -52.52
C GLU A 64 -21.18 11.17 -52.06
N VAL A 65 -21.53 10.48 -50.96
CA VAL A 65 -22.91 10.42 -50.45
C VAL A 65 -23.34 11.73 -49.79
N ARG A 66 -22.45 12.33 -48.99
CA ARG A 66 -22.62 13.58 -48.19
C ARG A 66 -23.75 13.60 -47.16
N ASP A 67 -24.96 13.23 -47.57
CA ASP A 67 -26.15 13.22 -46.73
C ASP A 67 -26.47 11.80 -46.25
N ILE A 68 -26.25 11.56 -44.95
CA ILE A 68 -26.55 10.28 -44.29
C ILE A 68 -27.86 10.30 -43.50
N THR A 69 -28.72 11.30 -43.69
CA THR A 69 -30.02 11.42 -43.01
C THR A 69 -30.86 10.13 -43.05
N PRO A 70 -30.91 9.35 -44.14
CA PRO A 70 -31.65 8.08 -44.16
C PRO A 70 -31.19 7.04 -43.12
N LEU A 71 -29.95 7.14 -42.64
CA LEU A 71 -29.40 6.25 -41.60
C LEU A 71 -29.69 6.74 -40.18
N LYS A 72 -30.08 8.00 -40.02
CA LYS A 72 -30.17 8.67 -38.71
C LYS A 72 -31.03 7.91 -37.70
N GLU A 73 -32.23 7.51 -38.09
CA GLU A 73 -33.15 6.75 -37.23
C GLU A 73 -32.52 5.45 -36.69
N ALA A 74 -31.82 4.70 -37.56
CA ALA A 74 -31.17 3.45 -37.18
C ALA A 74 -29.93 3.69 -36.29
N LEU A 75 -29.22 4.78 -36.52
CA LEU A 75 -28.02 5.15 -35.77
C LEU A 75 -28.35 5.76 -34.39
N GLU A 76 -29.46 6.46 -34.23
CA GLU A 76 -29.86 7.14 -32.98
C GLU A 76 -30.75 6.28 -32.06
N GLY A 77 -31.45 5.27 -32.57
CA GLY A 77 -32.35 4.43 -31.76
C GLY A 77 -32.46 2.95 -32.17
N GLY A 78 -31.77 2.53 -33.23
CA GLY A 78 -31.80 1.15 -33.74
C GLY A 78 -30.87 0.18 -33.00
N PRO A 79 -30.14 -0.71 -33.72
CA PRO A 79 -29.29 -1.75 -33.11
C PRO A 79 -28.19 -1.17 -32.22
N VAL A 80 -27.55 -2.00 -31.40
CA VAL A 80 -26.35 -1.58 -30.65
C VAL A 80 -25.22 -1.29 -31.65
N LYS A 81 -24.65 -0.07 -31.60
CA LYS A 81 -23.44 0.24 -32.37
C LYS A 81 -22.25 -0.23 -31.56
N ALA A 82 -21.55 -1.25 -32.05
CA ALA A 82 -20.30 -1.73 -31.47
C ALA A 82 -19.15 -0.98 -32.12
N LEU A 83 -18.39 -0.22 -31.33
CA LEU A 83 -17.23 0.56 -31.78
C LEU A 83 -16.01 0.26 -30.93
N HIS A 84 -14.83 0.68 -31.39
CA HIS A 84 -13.63 0.72 -30.58
C HIS A 84 -13.23 2.19 -30.36
N ASN A 85 -13.20 2.66 -29.12
CA ASN A 85 -13.04 4.09 -28.82
C ASN A 85 -14.17 4.96 -29.43
N ALA A 86 -15.41 4.56 -29.13
CA ALA A 86 -16.66 5.10 -29.67
C ALA A 86 -16.79 6.64 -29.57
N LYS A 87 -16.11 7.24 -28.57
CA LYS A 87 -16.05 8.69 -28.40
C LYS A 87 -15.58 9.39 -29.68
N PHE A 88 -14.57 8.82 -30.36
CA PHE A 88 -13.97 9.42 -31.56
C PHE A 88 -14.97 9.46 -32.71
N ASP A 89 -15.55 8.31 -33.07
CA ASP A 89 -16.53 8.22 -34.17
C ASP A 89 -17.78 9.05 -33.89
N TYR A 90 -18.24 9.04 -32.64
CA TYR A 90 -19.36 9.86 -32.20
C TYR A 90 -19.10 11.35 -32.49
N GLN A 91 -17.90 11.85 -32.19
CA GLN A 91 -17.55 13.25 -32.39
C GLN A 91 -17.65 13.66 -33.86
N PHE A 92 -17.15 12.82 -34.79
CA PHE A 92 -17.24 13.07 -36.22
C PHE A 92 -18.68 13.04 -36.73
N LEU A 93 -19.45 12.00 -36.38
CA LEU A 93 -20.83 11.87 -36.85
C LEU A 93 -21.76 12.94 -36.27
N LYS A 94 -21.53 13.35 -35.01
CA LYS A 94 -22.31 14.40 -34.37
C LYS A 94 -22.02 15.77 -34.97
N GLU A 95 -20.74 16.13 -35.12
CA GLU A 95 -20.33 17.45 -35.63
C GLU A 95 -20.65 17.63 -37.11
N LEU A 96 -20.34 16.62 -37.94
CA LEU A 96 -20.44 16.74 -39.40
C LEU A 96 -21.83 16.41 -39.95
N HIS A 97 -22.58 15.53 -39.28
CA HIS A 97 -23.85 15.01 -39.79
C HIS A 97 -25.02 15.15 -38.81
N GLY A 98 -24.81 15.68 -37.60
CA GLY A 98 -25.87 15.85 -36.61
C GLY A 98 -26.49 14.53 -36.13
N VAL A 99 -25.73 13.43 -36.20
CA VAL A 99 -26.16 12.08 -35.79
C VAL A 99 -25.63 11.78 -34.39
N ALA A 100 -26.54 11.53 -33.44
CA ALA A 100 -26.21 11.16 -32.07
C ALA A 100 -26.28 9.64 -31.86
N LEU A 101 -25.18 8.91 -32.08
CA LEU A 101 -25.18 7.45 -31.95
C LEU A 101 -25.71 6.98 -30.59
N ALA A 102 -26.72 6.11 -30.61
CA ALA A 102 -27.25 5.43 -29.43
C ALA A 102 -28.10 4.20 -29.82
N PRO A 103 -28.03 3.05 -29.10
CA PRO A 103 -27.12 2.75 -28.00
C PRO A 103 -25.72 2.33 -28.49
N VAL A 104 -24.69 2.63 -27.69
CA VAL A 104 -23.27 2.37 -27.98
C VAL A 104 -22.74 1.22 -27.12
N PHE A 105 -21.87 0.39 -27.69
CA PHE A 105 -21.01 -0.56 -26.99
C PHE A 105 -19.56 -0.27 -27.38
N ASP A 106 -18.73 0.13 -26.41
CA ASP A 106 -17.32 0.45 -26.66
C ASP A 106 -16.43 -0.71 -26.20
N THR A 107 -15.80 -1.38 -27.16
CA THR A 107 -14.92 -2.53 -26.91
C THR A 107 -13.66 -2.15 -26.14
N MET A 108 -13.13 -0.94 -26.33
CA MET A 108 -11.97 -0.43 -25.57
C MET A 108 -12.34 -0.25 -24.10
N LEU A 109 -13.48 0.39 -23.82
CA LEU A 109 -13.95 0.59 -22.44
C LEU A 109 -14.30 -0.74 -21.77
N ALA A 110 -14.93 -1.68 -22.48
CA ALA A 110 -15.20 -3.02 -21.97
C ALA A 110 -13.91 -3.74 -21.54
N ALA A 111 -12.87 -3.71 -22.37
CA ALA A 111 -11.57 -4.30 -22.04
C ALA A 111 -10.90 -3.60 -20.84
N GLN A 112 -10.96 -2.27 -20.76
CA GLN A 112 -10.43 -1.50 -19.62
C GLN A 112 -11.13 -1.83 -18.30
N LEU A 113 -12.46 -2.02 -18.34
CA LEU A 113 -13.23 -2.45 -17.17
C LEU A 113 -12.83 -3.85 -16.69
N LEU A 114 -12.66 -4.80 -17.62
CA LEU A 114 -12.26 -6.18 -17.32
C LEU A 114 -10.86 -6.28 -16.69
N ASP A 115 -9.94 -5.40 -17.11
CA ASP A 115 -8.59 -5.31 -16.56
C ASP A 115 -8.55 -4.72 -15.14
N GLY A 116 -9.60 -4.01 -14.71
CA GLY A 116 -9.75 -3.57 -13.31
C GLY A 116 -8.65 -2.63 -12.81
N GLY A 117 -8.15 -1.74 -13.68
CA GLY A 117 -7.12 -0.74 -13.35
C GLY A 117 -5.67 -1.23 -13.43
N ARG A 118 -5.42 -2.34 -14.14
CA ARG A 118 -4.06 -2.80 -14.48
C ARG A 118 -3.28 -1.71 -15.23
N GLN A 119 -2.07 -1.41 -14.78
CA GLN A 119 -1.20 -0.41 -15.43
C GLN A 119 -0.38 -1.05 -16.55
N GLY A 120 -0.21 -0.33 -17.67
CA GLY A 120 0.67 -0.74 -18.78
C GLY A 120 0.05 -1.68 -19.82
N ALA A 121 -1.22 -2.07 -19.67
CA ALA A 121 -1.92 -2.81 -20.71
C ALA A 121 -2.23 -1.92 -21.92
N ALA A 122 -2.01 -2.45 -23.13
CA ALA A 122 -2.46 -1.82 -24.37
C ALA A 122 -3.93 -2.14 -24.61
N TYR A 123 -4.68 -1.13 -25.06
CA TYR A 123 -6.12 -1.22 -25.33
C TYR A 123 -6.47 -0.82 -26.76
N GLY A 124 -5.52 -0.84 -27.69
CA GLY A 124 -5.82 -0.68 -29.12
C GLY A 124 -6.59 -1.88 -29.66
N LEU A 125 -7.33 -1.69 -30.75
CA LEU A 125 -8.19 -2.73 -31.34
C LEU A 125 -7.43 -4.02 -31.60
N ASP A 126 -6.20 -3.90 -32.08
CA ASP A 126 -5.30 -5.04 -32.33
C ASP A 126 -5.00 -5.84 -31.05
N ALA A 127 -4.62 -5.15 -29.98
CA ALA A 127 -4.25 -5.78 -28.72
C ALA A 127 -5.46 -6.40 -28.02
N VAL A 128 -6.66 -5.83 -28.22
CA VAL A 128 -7.91 -6.37 -27.67
C VAL A 128 -8.41 -7.54 -28.52
N ALA A 129 -8.38 -7.44 -29.85
CA ALA A 129 -8.72 -8.54 -30.74
C ALA A 129 -7.79 -9.75 -30.53
N GLU A 130 -6.48 -9.53 -30.40
CA GLU A 130 -5.51 -10.60 -30.11
C GLU A 130 -5.83 -11.27 -28.77
N ARG A 131 -6.16 -10.49 -27.74
CA ARG A 131 -6.43 -11.01 -26.40
C ARG A 131 -7.71 -11.84 -26.30
N TYR A 132 -8.75 -11.50 -27.05
CA TYR A 132 -10.09 -12.10 -26.89
C TYR A 132 -10.51 -13.00 -28.07
N LEU A 133 -9.89 -12.84 -29.24
CA LEU A 133 -10.21 -13.60 -30.45
C LEU A 133 -9.02 -14.41 -30.99
N ASP A 134 -7.81 -14.24 -30.44
CA ASP A 134 -6.56 -14.78 -31.01
C ASP A 134 -6.32 -14.32 -32.46
N GLU A 135 -6.85 -13.15 -32.84
CA GLU A 135 -6.68 -12.54 -34.15
C GLU A 135 -5.82 -11.28 -34.07
N SER A 136 -4.89 -11.10 -35.00
CA SER A 136 -4.13 -9.85 -35.15
C SER A 136 -4.64 -9.10 -36.39
N PRO A 137 -5.45 -8.03 -36.23
CA PRO A 137 -5.79 -7.13 -37.32
C PRO A 137 -4.51 -6.58 -38.00
N ASP A 138 -4.50 -6.54 -39.33
CA ASP A 138 -3.38 -5.97 -40.08
C ASP A 138 -3.39 -4.45 -39.94
N LYS A 139 -2.27 -3.84 -39.56
CA LYS A 139 -2.16 -2.38 -39.30
C LYS A 139 -1.69 -1.57 -40.51
N ALA A 140 -1.51 -2.19 -41.66
CA ALA A 140 -0.82 -1.58 -42.80
C ALA A 140 -1.41 -0.22 -43.23
N GLU A 141 -2.73 -0.07 -43.19
CA GLU A 141 -3.43 1.12 -43.71
C GLU A 141 -3.91 2.10 -42.61
N GLN A 142 -3.68 1.81 -41.32
CA GLN A 142 -4.14 2.63 -40.19
C GLN A 142 -3.64 4.10 -40.24
N ARG A 143 -2.48 4.32 -40.86
CA ARG A 143 -1.88 5.66 -41.04
C ARG A 143 -1.82 6.08 -42.50
N SER A 144 -2.64 5.46 -43.34
CA SER A 144 -2.74 5.81 -44.76
C SER A 144 -3.34 7.22 -44.92
N ASP A 145 -3.10 7.83 -46.08
CA ASP A 145 -3.73 9.10 -46.42
C ASP A 145 -5.16 8.82 -46.93
N TRP A 146 -6.14 9.18 -46.11
CA TRP A 146 -7.57 9.01 -46.39
C TRP A 146 -8.16 10.16 -47.23
N SER A 147 -7.39 11.22 -47.50
CA SER A 147 -7.84 12.37 -48.32
C SER A 147 -7.74 12.13 -49.83
N GLY A 148 -6.90 11.16 -50.23
CA GLY A 148 -6.65 10.81 -51.62
C GLY A 148 -7.65 9.83 -52.22
N LYS A 149 -7.29 9.25 -53.37
CA LYS A 149 -8.08 8.20 -54.02
C LYS A 149 -8.00 6.91 -53.21
N LEU A 150 -9.16 6.39 -52.79
CA LEU A 150 -9.25 5.14 -52.03
C LEU A 150 -8.70 3.96 -52.83
N THR A 151 -7.81 3.20 -52.19
CA THR A 151 -7.30 1.94 -52.70
C THR A 151 -8.16 0.76 -52.24
N GLU A 152 -8.10 -0.36 -52.96
CA GLU A 152 -8.81 -1.58 -52.56
C GLU A 152 -8.38 -2.07 -51.17
N ARG A 153 -7.09 -1.92 -50.83
CA ARG A 153 -6.56 -2.27 -49.50
C ARG A 153 -7.14 -1.41 -48.38
N GLN A 154 -7.32 -0.12 -48.62
CA GLN A 154 -7.95 0.80 -47.65
C GLN A 154 -9.40 0.40 -47.40
N LEU A 155 -10.15 0.02 -48.44
CA LEU A 155 -11.54 -0.44 -48.31
C LEU A 155 -11.63 -1.78 -47.57
N GLU A 156 -10.73 -2.73 -47.88
CA GLU A 156 -10.65 -4.01 -47.18
C GLU A 156 -10.28 -3.85 -45.70
N TYR A 157 -9.32 -2.97 -45.40
CA TYR A 157 -8.92 -2.63 -44.03
C TYR A 157 -10.11 -2.08 -43.24
N ALA A 158 -10.74 -1.02 -43.76
CA ALA A 158 -11.93 -0.40 -43.20
C ALA A 158 -13.06 -1.41 -42.93
N ALA A 159 -13.37 -2.25 -43.92
CA ALA A 159 -14.43 -3.25 -43.77
C ALA A 159 -14.09 -4.28 -42.67
N ARG A 160 -12.82 -4.68 -42.57
CA ARG A 160 -12.37 -5.65 -41.58
C ARG A 160 -12.41 -5.10 -40.16
N ASP A 161 -12.00 -3.85 -39.95
CA ASP A 161 -12.02 -3.20 -38.64
C ASP A 161 -13.44 -3.07 -38.09
N ALA A 162 -14.43 -2.78 -38.94
CA ALA A 162 -15.84 -2.81 -38.53
C ALA A 162 -16.35 -4.23 -38.26
N ALA A 163 -15.99 -5.21 -39.11
CA ALA A 163 -16.49 -6.58 -39.01
C ALA A 163 -15.99 -7.32 -37.76
N VAL A 164 -14.73 -7.10 -37.34
CA VAL A 164 -14.15 -7.77 -36.16
C VAL A 164 -14.82 -7.35 -34.85
N LEU A 165 -15.49 -6.18 -34.82
CA LEU A 165 -16.15 -5.67 -33.62
C LEU A 165 -17.34 -6.51 -33.18
N LEU A 166 -18.03 -7.19 -34.10
CA LEU A 166 -19.17 -8.07 -33.77
C LEU A 166 -18.76 -9.29 -32.94
N PRO A 167 -17.86 -10.19 -33.40
CA PRO A 167 -17.40 -11.30 -32.57
C PRO A 167 -16.66 -10.84 -31.32
N LEU A 168 -15.97 -9.69 -31.39
CA LEU A 168 -15.29 -9.12 -30.24
C LEU A 168 -16.27 -8.66 -29.15
N ARG A 169 -17.37 -8.00 -29.55
CA ARG A 169 -18.47 -7.61 -28.65
C ARG A 169 -19.00 -8.83 -27.91
N GLU A 170 -19.31 -9.92 -28.60
CA GLU A 170 -19.85 -11.14 -27.97
C GLU A 170 -18.90 -11.66 -26.90
N LYS A 171 -17.59 -11.77 -27.19
CA LYS A 171 -16.60 -12.24 -26.22
C LYS A 171 -16.44 -11.30 -25.02
N LEU A 172 -16.46 -9.99 -25.27
CA LEU A 172 -16.38 -9.00 -24.20
C LEU A 172 -17.65 -8.98 -23.35
N LEU A 173 -18.83 -9.19 -23.95
CA LEU A 173 -20.10 -9.30 -23.25
C LEU A 173 -20.10 -10.52 -22.32
N GLU A 174 -19.72 -11.70 -22.83
CA GLU A 174 -19.54 -12.93 -22.05
C GLU A 174 -18.59 -12.71 -20.85
N ALA A 175 -17.46 -12.04 -21.08
CA ALA A 175 -16.49 -11.75 -20.03
C ALA A 175 -17.02 -10.73 -19.00
N LEU A 176 -17.74 -9.70 -19.44
CA LEU A 176 -18.35 -8.70 -18.56
C LEU A 176 -19.44 -9.33 -17.68
N GLU A 177 -20.22 -10.27 -18.22
CA GLU A 177 -21.23 -11.02 -17.46
C GLU A 177 -20.58 -11.96 -16.45
N ALA A 178 -19.55 -12.70 -16.85
CA ALA A 178 -18.80 -13.59 -15.96
C ALA A 178 -18.17 -12.86 -14.76
N GLU A 179 -17.77 -11.59 -14.95
CA GLU A 179 -17.19 -10.73 -13.89
C GLU A 179 -18.24 -9.84 -13.19
N GLU A 180 -19.54 -10.01 -13.49
CA GLU A 180 -20.66 -9.23 -12.94
C GLU A 180 -20.54 -7.70 -13.17
N LEU A 181 -19.95 -7.30 -14.30
CA LEU A 181 -19.68 -5.90 -14.66
C LEU A 181 -20.78 -5.25 -15.53
N GLY A 182 -21.86 -5.98 -15.83
CA GLY A 182 -22.92 -5.53 -16.74
C GLY A 182 -23.62 -4.21 -16.35
N ARG A 183 -23.70 -3.89 -15.05
CA ARG A 183 -24.23 -2.58 -14.59
C ARG A 183 -23.24 -1.45 -14.87
N VAL A 184 -21.96 -1.68 -14.61
CA VAL A 184 -20.89 -0.68 -14.72
C VAL A 184 -20.59 -0.36 -16.18
N SER A 185 -20.57 -1.38 -17.05
CA SER A 185 -20.38 -1.18 -18.49
C SER A 185 -21.47 -0.30 -19.08
N LYS A 186 -22.74 -0.52 -18.71
CA LYS A 186 -23.86 0.35 -19.11
C LYS A 186 -23.68 1.80 -18.66
N ILE A 187 -23.16 2.03 -17.45
CA ILE A 187 -22.86 3.39 -16.95
C ILE A 187 -21.77 4.04 -17.80
N GLU A 188 -20.68 3.33 -18.09
CA GLU A 188 -19.57 3.86 -18.90
C GLU A 188 -20.00 4.17 -20.34
N PHE A 189 -20.73 3.25 -20.98
CA PHE A 189 -21.21 3.41 -22.35
C PHE A 189 -22.22 4.56 -22.47
N ALA A 190 -23.11 4.71 -21.49
CA ALA A 190 -24.07 5.82 -21.47
C ALA A 190 -23.39 7.19 -21.31
N ALA A 191 -22.22 7.25 -20.67
CA ALA A 191 -21.47 8.49 -20.49
C ALA A 191 -20.67 8.92 -21.73
N VAL A 192 -20.39 8.01 -22.68
CA VAL A 192 -19.55 8.27 -23.86
C VAL A 192 -20.01 9.50 -24.63
N CYS A 193 -21.29 9.54 -25.00
CA CYS A 193 -21.84 10.62 -25.83
C CYS A 193 -21.81 11.97 -25.11
N SER A 194 -22.07 11.99 -23.79
CA SER A 194 -22.01 13.21 -22.97
C SER A 194 -20.60 13.77 -22.89
N ILE A 195 -19.60 12.90 -22.75
CA ILE A 195 -18.20 13.30 -22.72
C ILE A 195 -17.73 13.77 -24.10
N ALA A 196 -18.15 13.08 -25.16
CA ALA A 196 -17.85 13.47 -26.54
C ALA A 196 -18.40 14.88 -26.84
N GLU A 197 -19.65 15.15 -26.47
CA GLU A 197 -20.30 16.46 -26.62
C GLU A 197 -19.62 17.54 -25.77
N MET A 198 -19.18 17.19 -24.55
CA MET A 198 -18.42 18.12 -23.70
C MET A 198 -17.10 18.54 -24.33
N GLU A 199 -16.38 17.60 -24.93
CA GLU A 199 -15.17 17.89 -25.68
C GLU A 199 -15.46 18.76 -26.90
N LEU A 200 -16.53 18.45 -27.65
CA LEU A 200 -17.00 19.24 -28.81
C LEU A 200 -17.26 20.70 -28.44
N ALA A 201 -18.04 20.95 -27.39
CA ALA A 201 -18.35 22.30 -26.91
C ALA A 201 -17.08 23.06 -26.45
N GLY A 202 -16.23 22.40 -25.65
CA GLY A 202 -15.04 23.01 -25.07
C GLY A 202 -15.34 24.19 -24.14
N VAL A 203 -14.31 24.79 -23.57
CA VAL A 203 -14.42 25.87 -22.60
C VAL A 203 -13.74 27.14 -23.08
N LYS A 204 -14.37 28.29 -22.85
CA LYS A 204 -13.84 29.60 -23.25
C LYS A 204 -12.91 30.17 -22.19
N LEU A 205 -11.80 30.75 -22.66
CA LEU A 205 -10.79 31.41 -21.83
C LEU A 205 -10.72 32.90 -22.19
N ASP A 206 -10.89 33.78 -21.20
CA ASP A 206 -10.61 35.21 -21.33
C ASP A 206 -9.10 35.44 -21.42
N VAL A 207 -8.60 35.59 -22.65
CA VAL A 207 -7.18 35.76 -22.94
C VAL A 207 -6.62 37.07 -22.37
N ALA A 208 -7.43 38.12 -22.28
CA ALA A 208 -6.97 39.41 -21.75
C ALA A 208 -6.71 39.28 -20.26
N ARG A 209 -7.69 38.75 -19.52
CA ARG A 209 -7.59 38.49 -18.09
C ARG A 209 -6.50 37.47 -17.76
N TRP A 210 -6.35 36.44 -18.60
CA TRP A 210 -5.29 35.44 -18.43
C TRP A 210 -3.88 36.03 -18.58
N LYS A 211 -3.68 36.94 -19.54
CA LYS A 211 -2.39 37.65 -19.72
C LYS A 211 -2.09 38.62 -18.58
N GLU A 212 -3.11 39.27 -18.04
CA GLU A 212 -2.97 40.13 -16.86
C GLU A 212 -2.59 39.30 -15.62
N LEU A 213 -3.22 38.14 -15.43
CA LEU A 213 -2.84 37.19 -14.40
C LEU A 213 -1.42 36.67 -14.59
N GLU A 214 -1.03 36.35 -15.83
CA GLU A 214 0.34 35.94 -16.16
C GLU A 214 1.34 37.00 -15.71
N LYS A 215 1.11 38.27 -16.05
CA LYS A 215 1.96 39.40 -15.64
C LYS A 215 2.04 39.50 -14.12
N THR A 216 0.89 39.46 -13.44
CA THR A 216 0.80 39.58 -11.97
C THR A 216 1.54 38.45 -11.27
N VAL A 217 1.37 37.20 -11.72
CA VAL A 217 2.04 36.03 -11.14
C VAL A 217 3.54 36.06 -11.44
N ARG A 218 3.94 36.57 -12.62
CA ARG A 218 5.35 36.78 -12.99
C ARG A 218 6.03 37.77 -12.04
N GLU A 219 5.39 38.90 -11.78
CA GLU A 219 5.85 39.92 -10.81
C GLU A 219 5.97 39.33 -9.40
N ARG A 220 4.94 38.64 -8.89
CA ARG A 220 4.97 37.96 -7.57
C ARG A 220 6.09 36.91 -7.49
N ARG A 221 6.37 36.21 -8.60
CA ARG A 221 7.43 35.20 -8.69
C ARG A 221 8.82 35.85 -8.66
N ASP A 222 8.99 37.00 -9.32
CA ASP A 222 10.22 37.77 -9.31
C ASP A 222 10.48 38.40 -7.93
N GLU A 223 9.44 38.91 -7.27
CA GLU A 223 9.52 39.36 -5.87
C GLU A 223 9.91 38.22 -4.93
N ALA A 224 9.30 37.04 -5.07
CA ALA A 224 9.65 35.87 -4.27
C ALA A 224 11.09 35.39 -4.52
N ALA A 225 11.58 35.52 -5.76
CA ALA A 225 12.97 35.23 -6.10
C ALA A 225 13.93 36.21 -5.41
N LEU A 226 13.65 37.52 -5.48
CA LEU A 226 14.46 38.55 -4.81
C LEU A 226 14.45 38.38 -3.28
N ALA A 227 13.28 38.09 -2.69
CA ALA A 227 13.15 37.81 -1.27
C ALA A 227 13.98 36.58 -0.87
N LEU A 228 13.95 35.52 -1.67
CA LEU A 228 14.77 34.33 -1.46
C LEU A 228 16.27 34.66 -1.53
N GLU A 229 16.71 35.40 -2.55
CA GLU A 229 18.11 35.79 -2.71
C GLU A 229 18.61 36.66 -1.56
N SER A 230 17.76 37.54 -1.01
CA SER A 230 18.11 38.39 0.12
C SER A 230 18.50 37.62 1.40
N HIS A 231 18.15 36.33 1.47
CA HIS A 231 18.53 35.46 2.59
C HIS A 231 19.92 34.83 2.44
N PHE A 232 20.55 34.90 1.27
CA PHE A 232 21.87 34.31 1.03
C PHE A 232 22.96 35.40 0.99
N PRO A 233 24.17 35.11 1.49
CA PRO A 233 25.28 36.05 1.45
C PRO A 233 25.68 36.40 0.01
N GLU A 234 26.13 37.64 -0.21
CA GLU A 234 26.68 38.04 -1.51
C GLU A 234 27.98 37.26 -1.77
N PRO A 235 28.15 36.62 -2.95
CA PRO A 235 29.39 35.95 -3.28
C PRO A 235 30.53 36.98 -3.42
N GLU A 236 31.66 36.75 -2.74
CA GLU A 236 32.85 37.57 -2.91
C GLU A 236 33.33 37.53 -4.37
N GLY A 237 33.34 38.69 -5.04
CA GLY A 237 33.95 38.86 -6.37
C GLY A 237 33.01 38.90 -7.58
N VAL A 238 31.68 38.86 -7.40
CA VAL A 238 30.71 39.03 -8.50
C VAL A 238 29.94 40.33 -8.32
N LEU A 239 30.35 41.38 -9.05
CA LEU A 239 29.57 42.62 -9.13
C LEU A 239 28.22 42.32 -9.80
N PRO A 240 27.08 42.76 -9.23
CA PRO A 240 25.80 42.69 -9.92
C PRO A 240 25.88 43.63 -11.14
N LEU A 241 25.90 43.08 -12.35
CA LEU A 241 25.60 43.86 -13.54
C LEU A 241 24.10 44.15 -13.52
N GLU A 242 23.72 45.43 -13.42
CA GLU A 242 22.33 45.87 -13.54
C GLU A 242 21.70 45.28 -14.81
N GLY A 243 20.62 44.51 -14.65
CA GLY A 243 19.82 43.97 -15.76
C GLY A 243 20.05 42.49 -16.12
N LEU A 244 20.94 41.74 -15.45
CA LEU A 244 21.19 40.31 -15.73
C LEU A 244 20.58 39.36 -14.68
N GLY A 245 19.26 39.41 -14.47
CA GLY A 245 18.50 38.34 -13.80
C GLY A 245 18.94 37.92 -12.38
N PRO A 246 18.36 36.82 -11.84
CA PRO A 246 18.70 36.32 -10.51
C PRO A 246 20.15 35.80 -10.42
N ARG A 247 20.82 36.05 -9.29
CA ARG A 247 22.21 35.67 -9.00
C ARG A 247 22.40 34.15 -8.87
N LEU A 248 21.33 33.43 -8.53
CA LEU A 248 21.31 31.98 -8.35
C LEU A 248 20.31 31.34 -9.32
N ASN A 249 20.66 30.20 -9.94
CA ASN A 249 19.67 29.42 -10.67
C ASN A 249 18.75 28.69 -9.67
N LEU A 250 17.63 29.33 -9.34
CA LEU A 250 16.63 28.85 -8.37
C LEU A 250 15.95 27.53 -8.77
N ASN A 251 16.13 27.10 -10.02
CA ASN A 251 15.62 25.82 -10.52
C ASN A 251 16.66 24.68 -10.38
N SER A 252 17.92 24.98 -10.06
CA SER A 252 18.97 23.98 -9.84
C SER A 252 18.98 23.49 -8.40
N PRO A 253 18.67 22.20 -8.13
CA PRO A 253 18.71 21.66 -6.78
C PRO A 253 20.07 21.81 -6.12
N GLN A 254 21.16 21.66 -6.88
CA GLN A 254 22.53 21.73 -6.39
C GLN A 254 22.91 23.14 -5.92
N GLN A 255 22.61 24.16 -6.73
CA GLN A 255 22.88 25.54 -6.36
C GLN A 255 22.05 25.97 -5.15
N ILE A 256 20.81 25.50 -5.04
CA ILE A 256 19.99 25.73 -3.84
C ILE A 256 20.59 25.04 -2.61
N THR A 257 21.01 23.77 -2.70
CA THR A 257 21.64 23.10 -1.55
C THR A 257 22.93 23.79 -1.12
N ASP A 258 23.72 24.30 -2.07
CA ASP A 258 24.95 25.04 -1.78
C ASP A 258 24.65 26.41 -1.14
N ALA A 259 23.61 27.11 -1.60
CA ALA A 259 23.14 28.36 -1.00
C ALA A 259 22.60 28.17 0.42
N PHE A 260 21.87 27.09 0.71
CA PHE A 260 21.47 26.78 2.08
C PHE A 260 22.67 26.39 2.96
N ARG A 261 23.69 25.72 2.38
CA ARG A 261 24.93 25.41 3.11
C ARG A 261 25.68 26.68 3.52
N SER A 262 25.69 27.73 2.71
CA SER A 262 26.39 28.99 3.02
C SER A 262 25.80 29.73 4.22
N ILE A 263 24.52 29.51 4.53
CA ILE A 263 23.85 30.02 5.74
C ILE A 263 23.81 29.00 6.88
N GLY A 264 24.59 27.91 6.78
CA GLY A 264 24.73 26.90 7.83
C GLY A 264 23.60 25.87 7.89
N ILE A 265 22.78 25.74 6.84
CA ILE A 265 21.68 24.76 6.77
C ILE A 265 22.04 23.65 5.79
N GLU A 266 22.25 22.43 6.28
CA GLU A 266 22.44 21.26 5.42
C GLU A 266 21.10 20.66 4.98
N LEU A 267 20.87 20.67 3.67
CA LEU A 267 19.72 20.03 3.03
C LEU A 267 20.16 18.74 2.33
N ALA A 268 19.54 17.61 2.66
CA ALA A 268 19.76 16.35 1.95
C ALA A 268 19.15 16.35 0.53
N ASP A 269 17.99 17.01 0.38
CA ASP A 269 17.37 17.30 -0.90
C ASP A 269 16.55 18.59 -0.81
N THR A 270 16.07 19.08 -1.95
CA THR A 270 15.20 20.26 -2.00
C THR A 270 13.72 19.89 -2.10
N LYS A 271 13.30 18.68 -1.70
CA LYS A 271 11.89 18.29 -1.80
C LYS A 271 11.05 19.07 -0.79
N VAL A 272 9.76 19.22 -1.10
CA VAL A 272 8.79 19.98 -0.29
C VAL A 272 8.81 19.54 1.18
N TRP A 273 8.79 18.24 1.46
CA TRP A 273 8.77 17.70 2.84
C TRP A 273 10.06 17.99 3.62
N THR A 274 11.19 18.11 2.93
CA THR A 274 12.46 18.46 3.54
C THR A 274 12.46 19.95 3.89
N LEU A 275 12.03 20.80 2.96
CA LEU A 275 11.91 22.24 3.15
C LEU A 275 10.88 22.62 4.22
N LEU A 276 9.77 21.89 4.33
CA LEU A 276 8.75 22.12 5.37
C LEU A 276 9.24 21.85 6.80
N LYS A 277 10.33 21.09 6.96
CA LYS A 277 10.95 20.80 8.28
C LYS A 277 12.00 21.84 8.66
N VAL A 278 12.38 22.71 7.74
CA VAL A 278 13.41 23.73 7.98
C VAL A 278 12.73 24.99 8.48
N ASP A 279 13.05 25.36 9.72
CA ASP A 279 12.57 26.60 10.33
C ASP A 279 13.46 27.78 9.90
N HIS A 280 13.35 28.16 8.63
CA HIS A 280 14.07 29.31 8.06
C HIS A 280 13.24 30.05 7.01
N PRO A 281 13.20 31.39 7.01
CA PRO A 281 12.47 32.18 6.01
C PRO A 281 12.82 31.84 4.54
N ALA A 282 14.09 31.54 4.26
CA ALA A 282 14.53 31.10 2.93
C ALA A 282 13.83 29.83 2.43
N ALA A 283 13.52 28.87 3.32
CA ALA A 283 12.80 27.65 2.93
C ALA A 283 11.37 27.98 2.49
N LYS A 284 10.68 28.88 3.20
CA LYS A 284 9.34 29.37 2.85
C LYS A 284 9.36 30.16 1.55
N ALA A 285 10.34 31.05 1.36
CA ALA A 285 10.52 31.82 0.13
C ALA A 285 10.77 30.91 -1.09
N LEU A 286 11.60 29.87 -0.94
CA LEU A 286 11.84 28.88 -2.00
C LEU A 286 10.59 28.08 -2.36
N LEU A 287 9.81 27.64 -1.35
CA LEU A 287 8.53 26.96 -1.60
C LEU A 287 7.58 27.87 -2.38
N ARG A 288 7.49 29.15 -2.00
CA ARG A 288 6.64 30.14 -2.67
C ARG A 288 7.10 30.40 -4.11
N TYR A 289 8.40 30.60 -4.34
CA TYR A 289 8.96 30.77 -5.68
C TYR A 289 8.62 29.58 -6.59
N ARG A 290 8.84 28.35 -6.10
CA ARG A 290 8.56 27.13 -6.89
C ARG A 290 7.09 26.93 -7.18
N GLU A 291 6.22 27.26 -6.23
CA GLU A 291 4.77 27.25 -6.42
C GLU A 291 4.36 28.18 -7.56
N LEU A 292 4.83 29.44 -7.53
CA LEU A 292 4.53 30.45 -8.55
C LEU A 292 5.16 30.10 -9.90
N GLN A 293 6.40 29.62 -9.92
CA GLN A 293 7.09 29.19 -11.13
C GLN A 293 6.37 28.01 -11.79
N LYS A 294 5.87 27.05 -11.00
CA LYS A 294 5.02 25.97 -11.49
C LYS A 294 3.73 26.52 -12.09
N LYS A 295 3.05 27.44 -11.39
CA LYS A 295 1.80 28.06 -11.86
C LYS A 295 2.00 28.75 -13.22
N LEU A 296 3.09 29.49 -13.34
CA LEU A 296 3.48 30.21 -14.55
C LEU A 296 3.78 29.25 -15.72
N GLY A 297 4.71 28.32 -15.55
CA GLY A 297 5.12 27.43 -16.64
C GLY A 297 4.07 26.37 -17.00
N THR A 298 3.39 25.78 -16.01
CA THR A 298 2.43 24.68 -16.24
C THR A 298 1.12 25.19 -16.83
N TYR A 299 0.63 26.35 -16.36
CA TYR A 299 -0.69 26.85 -16.75
C TYR A 299 -0.58 28.12 -17.59
N LEU A 300 -0.08 29.21 -17.00
CA LEU A 300 -0.23 30.56 -17.59
C LEU A 300 0.41 30.67 -18.98
N GLU A 301 1.63 30.16 -19.15
CA GLU A 301 2.35 30.20 -20.42
C GLU A 301 1.90 29.14 -21.45
N THR A 302 1.16 28.12 -21.00
CA THR A 302 0.84 26.94 -21.83
C THR A 302 -0.60 26.96 -22.33
N TYR A 303 -1.57 27.31 -21.49
CA TYR A 303 -3.00 27.22 -21.83
C TYR A 303 -3.44 28.06 -23.03
N PRO A 304 -2.95 29.30 -23.23
CA PRO A 304 -3.30 30.08 -24.42
C PRO A 304 -2.94 29.38 -25.74
N LYS A 305 -1.96 28.46 -25.73
CA LYS A 305 -1.55 27.68 -26.92
C LYS A 305 -2.53 26.57 -27.28
N PHE A 306 -3.43 26.20 -26.36
CA PHE A 306 -4.46 25.19 -26.56
C PHE A 306 -5.79 25.79 -27.03
N ILE A 307 -5.89 27.12 -27.18
CA ILE A 307 -7.06 27.76 -27.77
C ILE A 307 -7.10 27.40 -29.25
N HIS A 308 -8.17 26.73 -29.65
CA HIS A 308 -8.35 26.30 -31.02
C HIS A 308 -8.72 27.51 -31.91
N PRO A 309 -8.04 27.70 -33.06
CA PRO A 309 -8.15 28.93 -33.84
C PRO A 309 -9.53 29.17 -34.46
N LYS A 310 -10.28 28.12 -34.79
CA LYS A 310 -11.62 28.26 -35.40
C LYS A 310 -12.72 28.53 -34.37
N THR A 311 -12.61 27.94 -33.19
CA THR A 311 -13.67 27.98 -32.17
C THR A 311 -13.41 29.04 -31.10
N GLY A 312 -12.15 29.45 -30.92
CA GLY A 312 -11.75 30.35 -29.84
C GLY A 312 -11.81 29.71 -28.45
N ARG A 313 -11.94 28.38 -28.38
CA ARG A 313 -12.17 27.62 -27.14
C ARG A 313 -11.09 26.55 -26.94
N ILE A 314 -10.96 26.08 -25.70
CA ILE A 314 -10.06 24.99 -25.32
C ILE A 314 -10.87 23.68 -25.32
N HIS A 315 -10.42 22.70 -26.09
CA HIS A 315 -11.06 21.39 -26.20
C HIS A 315 -10.17 20.31 -25.57
N ALA A 316 -10.30 20.12 -24.26
CA ALA A 316 -9.51 19.15 -23.53
C ALA A 316 -9.98 17.71 -23.82
N ASN A 317 -9.07 16.73 -23.78
CA ASN A 317 -9.37 15.31 -24.00
C ASN A 317 -9.61 14.60 -22.65
N PHE A 318 -10.81 14.07 -22.46
CA PHE A 318 -11.27 13.32 -21.30
C PHE A 318 -11.20 11.80 -21.55
N LEU A 319 -10.65 11.07 -20.57
CA LEU A 319 -10.29 9.66 -20.66
C LEU A 319 -11.00 8.88 -19.54
N GLN A 320 -11.93 7.98 -19.89
CA GLN A 320 -12.88 7.40 -18.95
C GLN A 320 -12.30 6.39 -17.95
N CYS A 321 -11.57 5.38 -18.43
CA CYS A 321 -11.05 4.31 -17.58
C CYS A 321 -9.51 4.28 -17.53
N ARG A 322 -8.85 5.43 -17.71
CA ARG A 322 -7.37 5.51 -17.73
C ARG A 322 -6.74 5.38 -16.34
N VAL A 323 -7.39 5.93 -15.32
CA VAL A 323 -6.87 5.87 -13.94
C VAL A 323 -7.53 4.73 -13.18
N PRO A 324 -6.81 4.04 -12.26
CA PRO A 324 -7.37 2.93 -11.49
C PRO A 324 -8.59 3.28 -10.65
N THR A 325 -8.81 4.57 -10.39
CA THR A 325 -9.96 5.05 -9.64
C THR A 325 -11.25 5.12 -10.46
N GLY A 326 -11.19 4.89 -11.77
CA GLY A 326 -12.35 5.05 -12.68
C GLY A 326 -12.78 6.50 -12.90
N ARG A 327 -12.09 7.48 -12.31
CA ARG A 327 -12.34 8.91 -12.57
C ARG A 327 -11.98 9.27 -14.00
N LEU A 328 -12.66 10.29 -14.52
CA LEU A 328 -12.21 10.99 -15.71
C LEU A 328 -10.80 11.53 -15.49
N ALA A 329 -9.86 11.15 -16.35
CA ALA A 329 -8.59 11.85 -16.49
C ALA A 329 -8.68 12.84 -17.65
N CYS A 330 -7.90 13.92 -17.59
CA CYS A 330 -7.93 14.98 -18.60
C CYS A 330 -6.52 15.24 -19.15
N ALA A 331 -6.41 15.50 -20.46
CA ALA A 331 -5.15 15.76 -21.16
C ALA A 331 -5.33 16.77 -22.30
N ASN A 332 -4.23 17.43 -22.69
CA ASN A 332 -4.15 18.33 -23.86
C ASN A 332 -5.20 19.47 -23.91
N PRO A 333 -5.31 20.35 -22.90
CA PRO A 333 -4.59 20.40 -21.63
C PRO A 333 -5.37 19.72 -20.49
N ASN A 334 -4.70 19.46 -19.37
CA ASN A 334 -5.36 18.89 -18.18
C ASN A 334 -6.09 19.97 -17.37
N ILE A 335 -7.31 20.33 -17.79
CA ILE A 335 -8.11 21.38 -17.13
C ILE A 335 -8.54 21.03 -15.70
N GLN A 336 -8.59 19.74 -15.36
CA GLN A 336 -8.88 19.28 -13.99
C GLN A 336 -7.80 19.69 -12.99
N GLN A 337 -6.60 20.04 -13.45
CA GLN A 337 -5.49 20.47 -12.61
C GLN A 337 -5.36 22.00 -12.53
N ILE A 338 -6.29 22.77 -13.09
CA ILE A 338 -6.33 24.23 -12.88
C ILE A 338 -6.37 24.52 -11.38
N PRO A 339 -5.52 25.43 -10.87
CA PRO A 339 -5.52 25.77 -9.46
C PRO A 339 -6.91 26.21 -8.95
N HIS A 340 -7.24 25.86 -7.71
CA HIS A 340 -8.53 26.22 -7.09
C HIS A 340 -8.66 27.72 -6.79
N GLU A 341 -7.60 28.50 -6.93
CA GLU A 341 -7.66 29.93 -6.68
C GLU A 341 -8.61 30.62 -7.66
N GLU A 342 -9.43 31.51 -7.10
CA GLU A 342 -10.44 32.26 -7.85
C GLU A 342 -9.83 33.02 -9.03
N GLU A 343 -8.62 33.57 -8.86
CA GLU A 343 -7.91 34.32 -9.91
C GLU A 343 -7.71 33.50 -11.20
N PHE A 344 -7.48 32.18 -11.11
CA PHE A 344 -7.35 31.30 -12.27
C PHE A 344 -8.71 30.90 -12.84
N ARG A 345 -9.64 30.50 -11.99
CA ARG A 345 -10.93 29.96 -12.45
C ARG A 345 -11.81 31.05 -13.10
N ARG A 346 -11.70 32.30 -12.64
CA ARG A 346 -12.40 33.47 -13.21
C ARG A 346 -12.00 33.84 -14.63
N CYS A 347 -10.89 33.30 -15.13
CA CYS A 347 -10.52 33.47 -16.53
C CYS A 347 -11.33 32.55 -17.45
N PHE A 348 -11.95 31.50 -16.93
CA PHE A 348 -12.87 30.67 -17.70
C PHE A 348 -14.27 31.28 -17.60
N VAL A 349 -14.82 31.65 -18.76
CA VAL A 349 -16.02 32.49 -18.85
C VAL A 349 -17.03 31.88 -19.81
N ALA A 350 -18.29 32.26 -19.68
CA ALA A 350 -19.31 31.96 -20.68
C ALA A 350 -19.14 32.82 -21.95
N GLU A 351 -19.69 32.34 -23.06
CA GLU A 351 -19.92 33.10 -24.28
C GLU A 351 -20.88 34.27 -24.05
N ASP A 352 -20.82 35.29 -24.90
CA ASP A 352 -21.75 36.42 -24.79
C ASP A 352 -23.21 35.93 -24.99
N GLY A 353 -24.12 36.42 -24.15
CA GLY A 353 -25.52 35.95 -24.10
C GLY A 353 -25.72 34.59 -23.43
N HIS A 354 -24.65 34.02 -22.87
CA HIS A 354 -24.66 32.79 -22.10
C HIS A 354 -24.15 33.02 -20.67
N THR A 355 -24.45 32.04 -19.81
CA THR A 355 -23.96 31.93 -18.45
C THR A 355 -23.52 30.49 -18.16
N LEU A 356 -22.65 30.33 -17.17
CA LEU A 356 -22.28 29.03 -16.63
C LEU A 356 -23.22 28.64 -15.49
N VAL A 357 -23.67 27.39 -15.51
CA VAL A 357 -24.36 26.71 -14.42
C VAL A 357 -23.38 25.66 -13.88
N ILE A 358 -22.91 25.88 -12.66
CA ILE A 358 -21.90 25.08 -11.99
C ILE A 358 -22.61 24.24 -10.94
N ALA A 359 -22.61 22.92 -11.09
CA ALA A 359 -23.21 22.01 -10.14
C ALA A 359 -22.15 21.11 -9.51
N ASP A 360 -22.24 20.86 -8.20
CA ASP A 360 -21.26 20.07 -7.46
C ASP A 360 -21.95 19.21 -6.41
N TYR A 361 -21.47 17.98 -6.21
CA TYR A 361 -22.00 17.16 -5.13
C TYR A 361 -21.46 17.58 -3.77
N SER A 362 -22.35 17.87 -2.83
CA SER A 362 -21.95 18.22 -1.46
C SER A 362 -21.45 16.98 -0.71
N GLN A 363 -20.12 16.84 -0.63
CA GLN A 363 -19.42 15.81 0.19
C GLN A 363 -19.72 14.36 -0.24
N ILE A 364 -19.82 14.08 -1.55
CA ILE A 364 -20.24 12.76 -2.07
C ILE A 364 -19.43 11.58 -1.52
N GLU A 365 -18.12 11.74 -1.35
CA GLU A 365 -17.25 10.67 -0.84
C GLU A 365 -17.60 10.27 0.60
N LEU A 366 -17.98 11.22 1.45
CA LEU A 366 -18.40 10.96 2.82
C LEU A 366 -19.81 10.35 2.87
N ARG A 367 -20.71 10.78 1.97
CA ARG A 367 -22.03 10.15 1.81
C ARG A 367 -21.91 8.69 1.37
N ILE A 368 -21.00 8.39 0.44
CA ILE A 368 -20.67 7.01 0.06
C ILE A 368 -20.10 6.24 1.26
N LEU A 369 -19.19 6.85 2.04
CA LEU A 369 -18.64 6.21 3.24
C LEU A 369 -19.74 5.87 4.26
N ALA A 370 -20.72 6.75 4.45
CA ALA A 370 -21.89 6.51 5.28
C ALA A 370 -22.76 5.36 4.74
N GLU A 371 -23.01 5.32 3.43
CA GLU A 371 -23.76 4.24 2.77
C GLU A 371 -23.10 2.87 2.97
N VAL A 372 -21.80 2.75 2.66
CA VAL A 372 -21.07 1.48 2.71
C VAL A 372 -20.76 1.01 4.13
N SER A 373 -20.60 1.94 5.08
CA SER A 373 -20.39 1.59 6.49
C SER A 373 -21.70 1.25 7.19
N GLY A 374 -22.81 1.86 6.80
CA GLY A 374 -24.13 1.73 7.43
C GLY A 374 -24.13 2.14 8.90
N ASP A 375 -23.24 3.06 9.28
CA ASP A 375 -23.13 3.59 10.63
C ASP A 375 -24.34 4.51 10.94
N PRO A 376 -25.19 4.20 11.93
CA PRO A 376 -26.44 4.93 12.14
C PRO A 376 -26.22 6.41 12.44
N ALA A 377 -25.23 6.76 13.27
CA ALA A 377 -24.94 8.14 13.62
C ALA A 377 -24.45 8.92 12.39
N PHE A 378 -23.62 8.27 11.57
CA PHE A 378 -23.06 8.87 10.36
C PHE A 378 -24.11 9.05 9.25
N VAL A 379 -25.06 8.11 9.13
CA VAL A 379 -26.18 8.20 8.17
C VAL A 379 -27.20 9.25 8.61
N GLU A 380 -27.52 9.31 9.91
CA GLU A 380 -28.52 10.24 10.44
C GLU A 380 -28.05 11.69 10.33
N ALA A 381 -26.76 11.97 10.57
CA ALA A 381 -26.17 13.29 10.38
C ALA A 381 -26.46 13.87 8.97
N PHE A 382 -26.39 13.04 7.93
CA PHE A 382 -26.73 13.47 6.57
C PHE A 382 -28.24 13.61 6.32
N ARG A 383 -29.09 12.88 7.05
CA ARG A 383 -30.56 12.97 6.94
C ARG A 383 -31.12 14.21 7.60
N GLU A 384 -30.53 14.61 8.72
CA GLU A 384 -30.90 15.83 9.45
C GLU A 384 -30.34 17.10 8.80
N GLY A 385 -29.55 16.97 7.73
CA GLY A 385 -28.92 18.09 7.02
C GLY A 385 -27.79 18.74 7.82
N GLU A 386 -27.21 18.01 8.77
CA GLU A 386 -26.13 18.52 9.59
C GLU A 386 -24.81 18.57 8.82
N ASP A 387 -23.99 19.60 9.08
CA ASP A 387 -22.63 19.65 8.59
C ASP A 387 -21.76 18.65 9.35
N LEU A 388 -21.51 17.50 8.73
CA LEU A 388 -20.75 16.41 9.32
C LEU A 388 -19.36 16.84 9.82
N HIS A 389 -18.73 17.82 9.17
CA HIS A 389 -17.45 18.36 9.63
C HIS A 389 -17.58 19.09 10.97
N SER A 390 -18.62 19.92 11.12
CA SER A 390 -18.91 20.57 12.39
C SER A 390 -19.34 19.56 13.45
N LEU A 391 -20.13 18.54 13.09
CA LEU A 391 -20.52 17.47 14.04
C LEU A 391 -19.31 16.71 14.57
N THR A 392 -18.42 16.32 13.66
CA THR A 392 -17.14 15.72 14.03
C THR A 392 -16.33 16.67 14.92
N ALA A 393 -16.25 17.96 14.60
CA ALA A 393 -15.54 18.94 15.43
C ALA A 393 -16.15 19.08 16.83
N ALA A 394 -17.45 19.32 16.93
CA ALA A 394 -18.19 19.43 18.20
C ALA A 394 -17.91 18.24 19.12
N THR A 395 -17.97 17.03 18.55
CA THR A 395 -17.73 15.80 19.30
C THR A 395 -16.26 15.65 19.74
N MET A 396 -15.31 16.00 18.89
CA MET A 396 -13.86 15.85 19.18
C MET A 396 -13.31 16.92 20.13
N TYR A 397 -13.91 18.11 20.13
CA TYR A 397 -13.53 19.20 21.04
C TYR A 397 -14.43 19.25 22.29
N GLY A 398 -15.51 18.46 22.34
CA GLY A 398 -16.45 18.44 23.46
C GLY A 398 -17.22 19.75 23.63
N ILE A 399 -17.56 20.40 22.52
CA ILE A 399 -18.25 21.71 22.46
C ILE A 399 -19.59 21.56 21.73
N ALA A 400 -20.47 22.56 21.86
CA ALA A 400 -21.72 22.58 21.12
C ALA A 400 -21.48 22.91 19.63
N MET A 401 -22.41 22.48 18.75
CA MET A 401 -22.30 22.65 17.29
C MET A 401 -22.20 24.12 16.86
N ASP A 402 -22.92 24.99 17.54
CA ASP A 402 -22.92 26.44 17.34
C ASP A 402 -21.65 27.14 17.84
N GLU A 403 -20.86 26.48 18.69
CA GLU A 403 -19.58 26.97 19.20
C GLU A 403 -18.39 26.55 18.31
N VAL A 404 -18.61 25.74 17.28
CA VAL A 404 -17.56 25.26 16.38
C VAL A 404 -17.00 26.40 15.54
N THR A 405 -15.72 26.69 15.72
CA THR A 405 -15.00 27.68 14.91
C THR A 405 -14.66 27.16 13.52
N LYS A 406 -14.42 28.08 12.56
CA LYS A 406 -13.98 27.72 11.20
C LYS A 406 -12.70 26.87 11.19
N ASP A 407 -11.77 27.14 12.10
CA ASP A 407 -10.51 26.39 12.21
C ASP A 407 -10.76 24.97 12.72
N GLN A 408 -11.59 24.79 13.75
CA GLN A 408 -11.98 23.47 14.25
C GLN A 408 -12.74 22.65 13.20
N ARG A 409 -13.64 23.28 12.44
CA ARG A 409 -14.31 22.65 11.30
C ARG A 409 -13.31 22.22 10.23
N SER A 410 -12.32 23.06 9.93
CA SER A 410 -11.24 22.75 8.97
C SER A 410 -10.40 21.56 9.43
N ASP A 411 -10.08 21.47 10.71
CA ASP A 411 -9.35 20.35 11.29
C ASP A 411 -10.16 19.06 11.25
N ALA A 412 -11.45 19.09 11.63
CA ALA A 412 -12.35 17.95 11.50
C ALA A 412 -12.51 17.50 10.03
N LYS A 413 -12.56 18.43 9.09
CA LYS A 413 -12.53 18.12 7.65
C LYS A 413 -11.27 17.37 7.27
N ARG A 414 -10.09 17.85 7.68
CA ARG A 414 -8.81 17.16 7.44
C ARG A 414 -8.78 15.76 8.06
N ILE A 415 -9.42 15.57 9.21
CA ILE A 415 -9.56 14.28 9.90
C ILE A 415 -10.48 13.34 9.14
N ASN A 416 -11.71 13.75 8.80
CA ASN A 416 -12.67 12.93 8.03
C ASN A 416 -12.05 12.41 6.73
N PHE A 417 -11.45 13.32 5.95
CA PHE A 417 -10.77 12.95 4.71
C PHE A 417 -9.50 12.14 4.98
N GLY A 418 -8.68 12.54 5.96
CA GLY A 418 -7.46 11.82 6.33
C GLY A 418 -7.73 10.36 6.72
N LEU A 419 -8.77 10.13 7.53
CA LEU A 419 -9.18 8.81 7.97
C LEU A 419 -9.77 7.96 6.85
N MET A 420 -10.59 8.56 5.99
CA MET A 420 -11.12 7.89 4.79
C MET A 420 -10.01 7.42 3.85
N TYR A 421 -8.88 8.14 3.80
CA TYR A 421 -7.70 7.79 3.00
C TYR A 421 -6.64 6.97 3.76
N GLY A 422 -7.00 6.43 4.93
CA GLY A 422 -6.12 5.56 5.70
C GLY A 422 -4.90 6.27 6.29
N ARG A 423 -4.95 7.58 6.52
CA ARG A 423 -3.86 8.30 7.20
C ARG A 423 -3.75 7.84 8.66
N GLY A 424 -2.52 7.56 9.09
CA GLY A 424 -2.19 7.21 10.47
C GLY A 424 -2.00 8.44 11.37
N ALA A 425 -1.96 8.22 12.69
CA ALA A 425 -1.82 9.26 13.71
C ALA A 425 -0.65 10.22 13.46
N LYS A 426 0.49 9.72 12.99
CA LYS A 426 1.66 10.52 12.63
C LYS A 426 1.43 11.49 11.46
N SER A 427 0.77 11.01 10.40
CA SER A 427 0.47 11.88 9.24
C SER A 427 -0.60 12.90 9.59
N LEU A 428 -1.56 12.50 10.42
CA LEU A 428 -2.65 13.36 10.85
C LEU A 428 -2.14 14.46 11.79
N SER A 429 -1.32 14.09 12.78
CA SER A 429 -0.70 15.03 13.71
C SER A 429 0.18 16.07 13.00
N ALA A 430 1.00 15.64 12.02
CA ALA A 430 1.80 16.55 11.20
C ALA A 430 0.95 17.56 10.40
N GLN A 431 -0.22 17.15 9.91
CA GLN A 431 -1.13 18.03 9.16
C GLN A 431 -1.88 19.01 10.06
N LEU A 432 -2.21 18.58 11.28
CA LEU A 432 -2.90 19.38 12.30
C LEU A 432 -1.92 20.23 13.14
N GLY A 433 -0.61 20.07 12.96
CA GLY A 433 0.40 20.78 13.75
C GLY A 433 0.44 20.38 15.22
N THR A 434 0.04 19.15 15.55
CA THR A 434 -0.04 18.62 16.92
C THR A 434 0.95 17.45 17.13
N ASP A 435 1.08 16.96 18.36
CA ASP A 435 1.85 15.75 18.64
C ASP A 435 1.13 14.45 18.20
N GLU A 436 1.90 13.37 18.04
CA GLU A 436 1.39 12.07 17.58
C GLU A 436 0.39 11.43 18.55
N ALA A 437 0.50 11.70 19.87
CA ALA A 437 -0.40 11.16 20.88
C ALA A 437 -1.79 11.79 20.78
N ARG A 438 -1.87 13.11 20.61
CA ARG A 438 -3.13 13.81 20.32
C ARG A 438 -3.69 13.36 18.98
N GLY A 439 -2.85 13.18 17.97
CA GLY A 439 -3.25 12.58 16.69
C GLY A 439 -3.93 11.22 16.90
N ARG A 440 -3.35 10.34 17.71
CA ARG A 440 -3.92 9.02 18.04
C ARG A 440 -5.27 9.15 18.74
N GLN A 441 -5.34 10.00 19.77
CA GLN A 441 -6.55 10.23 20.55
C GLN A 441 -7.72 10.69 19.68
N LEU A 442 -7.51 11.68 18.81
CA LEU A 442 -8.54 12.20 17.91
C LEU A 442 -9.13 11.11 17.00
N ILE A 443 -8.31 10.13 16.63
CA ILE A 443 -8.77 9.03 15.80
C ILE A 443 -9.55 8.00 16.61
N ASP A 444 -9.09 7.69 17.81
CA ASP A 444 -9.77 6.75 18.69
C ASP A 444 -11.15 7.31 19.10
N GLU A 445 -11.24 8.63 19.37
CA GLU A 445 -12.50 9.36 19.55
C GLU A 445 -13.41 9.27 18.30
N TYR A 446 -12.87 9.52 17.11
CA TYR A 446 -13.64 9.40 15.86
C TYR A 446 -14.23 7.99 15.68
N PHE A 447 -13.45 6.93 15.87
CA PHE A 447 -13.94 5.57 15.70
C PHE A 447 -14.81 5.08 16.86
N ALA A 448 -14.70 5.68 18.05
CA ALA A 448 -15.65 5.46 19.13
C ALA A 448 -17.06 5.98 18.75
N ASN A 449 -17.13 7.12 18.07
CA ASN A 449 -18.39 7.70 17.58
C ASN A 449 -18.93 7.00 16.33
N TYR A 450 -18.04 6.51 15.47
CA TYR A 450 -18.40 5.84 14.20
C TYR A 450 -17.82 4.42 14.11
N PRO A 451 -18.23 3.48 14.98
CA PRO A 451 -17.61 2.16 15.09
C PRO A 451 -17.84 1.28 13.86
N LYS A 452 -18.93 1.46 13.10
CA LYS A 452 -19.15 0.68 11.88
C LYS A 452 -18.30 1.20 10.72
N VAL A 453 -17.93 2.48 10.72
CA VAL A 453 -16.92 3.01 9.79
C VAL A 453 -15.60 2.27 10.00
N GLN A 454 -15.11 2.18 11.25
CA GLN A 454 -13.87 1.42 11.55
C GLN A 454 -13.95 -0.02 11.06
N ARG A 455 -15.06 -0.71 11.35
CA ARG A 455 -15.27 -2.10 10.93
C ARG A 455 -15.34 -2.26 9.41
N PHE A 456 -15.94 -1.31 8.70
CA PHE A 456 -15.95 -1.30 7.25
C PHE A 456 -14.52 -1.16 6.69
N LEU A 457 -13.75 -0.19 7.18
CA LEU A 457 -12.37 0.04 6.75
C LEU A 457 -11.51 -1.23 6.93
N GLN A 458 -11.58 -1.87 8.10
CA GLN A 458 -10.85 -3.10 8.41
C GLN A 458 -11.28 -4.31 7.55
N ARG A 459 -12.58 -4.45 7.26
CA ARG A 459 -13.07 -5.55 6.42
C ARG A 459 -12.67 -5.37 4.95
N THR A 460 -12.78 -4.15 4.43
CA THR A 460 -12.40 -3.83 3.05
C THR A 460 -10.89 -4.02 2.84
N ALA A 461 -10.09 -3.63 3.83
CA ALA A 461 -8.67 -3.92 3.91
C ALA A 461 -8.34 -5.42 3.80
N SER A 462 -8.94 -6.22 4.69
CA SER A 462 -8.77 -7.67 4.70
C SER A 462 -9.17 -8.31 3.37
N ARG A 463 -10.27 -7.83 2.76
CA ARG A 463 -10.78 -8.32 1.49
C ARG A 463 -9.83 -8.01 0.32
N ALA A 464 -9.30 -6.80 0.25
CA ALA A 464 -8.34 -6.41 -0.78
C ALA A 464 -7.08 -7.28 -0.75
N THR A 465 -6.57 -7.59 0.45
CA THR A 465 -5.40 -8.46 0.61
C THR A 465 -5.69 -9.91 0.25
N ARG A 466 -6.85 -10.43 0.68
CA ARG A 466 -7.24 -11.83 0.49
C ARG A 466 -7.64 -12.12 -0.95
N ASP A 467 -8.54 -11.30 -1.50
CA ASP A 467 -9.21 -11.55 -2.78
C ASP A 467 -8.47 -10.89 -3.96
N ARG A 468 -7.44 -10.08 -3.67
CA ARG A 468 -6.72 -9.25 -4.65
C ARG A 468 -7.65 -8.38 -5.50
N THR A 469 -8.87 -8.15 -5.03
CA THR A 469 -9.89 -7.40 -5.75
C THR A 469 -10.77 -6.61 -4.77
N LEU A 470 -11.28 -5.48 -5.24
CA LEU A 470 -12.31 -4.69 -4.56
C LEU A 470 -13.41 -4.32 -5.55
N ARG A 471 -14.61 -4.08 -5.02
CA ARG A 471 -15.77 -3.65 -5.82
C ARG A 471 -16.39 -2.36 -5.29
N THR A 472 -16.87 -1.51 -6.19
CA THR A 472 -17.71 -0.33 -5.87
C THR A 472 -19.15 -0.74 -5.55
N LEU A 473 -19.96 0.24 -5.11
CA LEU A 473 -21.40 0.06 -4.96
C LEU A 473 -22.09 -0.30 -6.29
N ALA A 474 -21.60 0.20 -7.42
CA ALA A 474 -22.13 -0.17 -8.74
C ALA A 474 -21.58 -1.52 -9.27
N GLY A 475 -20.56 -2.09 -8.61
CA GLY A 475 -19.97 -3.39 -8.95
C GLY A 475 -18.60 -3.32 -9.65
N ARG A 476 -18.04 -2.12 -9.89
CA ARG A 476 -16.78 -1.94 -10.63
C ARG A 476 -15.63 -2.60 -9.89
N VAL A 477 -14.85 -3.41 -10.58
CA VAL A 477 -13.73 -4.15 -10.00
C VAL A 477 -12.43 -3.34 -10.08
N ARG A 478 -11.67 -3.32 -8.97
CA ARG A 478 -10.25 -2.96 -8.92
C ARG A 478 -9.45 -4.23 -8.63
N LYS A 479 -8.51 -4.62 -9.50
CA LYS A 479 -7.63 -5.81 -9.36
C LYS A 479 -6.23 -5.40 -8.88
N PHE A 480 -5.68 -6.05 -7.84
CA PHE A 480 -4.39 -5.73 -7.23
C PHE A 480 -3.33 -6.79 -7.61
N GLY A 481 -2.15 -6.34 -8.04
CA GLY A 481 -0.99 -7.18 -8.42
C GLY A 481 -0.78 -7.30 -9.93
N ASN A 482 0.48 -7.17 -10.38
CA ASN A 482 0.91 -7.36 -11.77
C ASN A 482 1.60 -8.71 -11.90
N ASP A 483 1.22 -9.46 -12.94
CA ASP A 483 1.92 -10.61 -13.55
C ASP A 483 2.32 -11.86 -12.72
N PRO A 484 2.35 -13.05 -13.34
CA PRO A 484 2.75 -14.30 -12.69
C PRO A 484 4.24 -14.40 -12.29
N VAL A 485 5.09 -13.45 -12.67
CA VAL A 485 6.57 -13.61 -12.65
C VAL A 485 7.30 -12.76 -11.59
N GLU A 486 6.68 -11.73 -11.00
CA GLU A 486 7.28 -11.02 -9.85
C GLU A 486 6.24 -10.76 -8.76
N ASP A 487 6.28 -11.60 -7.72
CA ASP A 487 5.45 -11.53 -6.51
C ASP A 487 5.89 -10.37 -5.59
N ASP A 488 5.91 -9.11 -6.06
CA ASP A 488 6.12 -7.93 -5.18
C ASP A 488 4.84 -7.62 -4.39
N ARG A 489 4.52 -8.53 -3.46
CA ARG A 489 3.49 -8.34 -2.43
C ARG A 489 3.74 -7.08 -1.59
N GLY A 490 4.98 -6.58 -1.57
CA GLY A 490 5.36 -5.33 -0.92
C GLY A 490 4.79 -4.10 -1.62
N ALA A 491 4.85 -4.01 -2.95
CA ALA A 491 4.23 -2.92 -3.72
C ALA A 491 2.72 -2.90 -3.56
N MET A 492 2.10 -4.08 -3.70
CA MET A 492 0.66 -4.26 -3.48
C MET A 492 0.24 -3.81 -2.07
N ARG A 493 1.02 -4.16 -1.05
CA ARG A 493 0.80 -3.73 0.35
C ARG A 493 1.09 -2.26 0.60
N ARG A 494 1.98 -1.61 -0.15
CA ARG A 494 2.23 -0.16 -0.08
C ARG A 494 1.12 0.65 -0.75
N GLU A 495 0.55 0.15 -1.85
CA GLU A 495 -0.62 0.72 -2.53
C GLU A 495 -1.90 0.53 -1.70
N ALA A 496 -1.99 -0.59 -0.99
CA ALA A 496 -3.12 -0.98 -0.16
C ALA A 496 -3.08 -0.39 1.27
N MET A 497 -1.94 -0.43 1.96
CA MET A 497 -1.80 -0.15 3.39
C MET A 497 -0.82 1.01 3.61
N ASN A 498 -1.27 2.09 4.23
CA ASN A 498 -0.33 2.98 4.88
C ASN A 498 0.04 2.42 6.26
N TYR A 499 1.31 1.99 6.32
CA TYR A 499 2.14 1.50 7.44
C TYR A 499 2.04 0.02 7.90
N PRO A 500 3.17 -0.73 7.88
CA PRO A 500 3.36 -1.97 8.61
C PRO A 500 3.76 -1.73 10.08
N ILE A 501 3.42 -2.68 10.95
CA ILE A 501 4.06 -2.82 12.27
C ILE A 501 5.21 -3.81 12.15
N GLN A 502 6.42 -3.28 12.31
CA GLN A 502 7.71 -3.95 12.59
C GLN A 502 8.46 -4.59 11.40
N GLY A 503 9.72 -4.19 11.26
CA GLY A 503 10.48 -4.25 10.02
C GLY A 503 11.34 -5.50 9.82
N CYS A 504 11.73 -5.68 8.57
CA CYS A 504 12.70 -6.61 8.02
C CYS A 504 13.78 -7.09 8.98
N VAL A 505 13.66 -8.34 9.40
CA VAL A 505 14.71 -9.11 10.08
C VAL A 505 15.14 -10.30 9.22
N VAL A 506 16.31 -10.86 9.49
CA VAL A 506 16.83 -12.03 8.77
C VAL A 506 16.00 -13.28 9.08
N GLY A 507 16.05 -14.26 8.20
CA GLY A 507 15.17 -15.44 8.28
C GLY A 507 15.28 -16.27 9.57
N GLU A 508 16.45 -16.29 10.21
CA GLU A 508 16.66 -17.01 11.47
C GLU A 508 16.13 -16.28 12.70
N THR A 509 15.77 -15.00 12.58
CA THR A 509 15.28 -14.23 13.72
C THR A 509 14.02 -14.88 14.28
N ARG A 510 14.06 -15.23 15.57
CA ARG A 510 12.96 -15.90 16.26
C ARG A 510 11.91 -14.87 16.72
N ILE A 511 10.65 -15.13 16.41
CA ILE A 511 9.52 -14.32 16.87
C ILE A 511 8.58 -15.16 17.74
N PHE A 512 7.91 -14.51 18.70
CA PHE A 512 7.02 -15.20 19.63
C PHE A 512 5.61 -15.32 19.07
N GLU A 513 5.26 -16.53 18.64
CA GLU A 513 3.95 -16.87 18.09
C GLU A 513 3.11 -17.61 19.14
N LYS A 514 1.82 -17.26 19.22
CA LYS A 514 0.90 -17.69 20.29
C LYS A 514 0.75 -19.21 20.42
N SER A 515 0.80 -19.96 19.33
CA SER A 515 0.57 -21.41 19.31
C SER A 515 1.84 -22.26 19.25
N ARG A 516 2.94 -21.70 18.74
CA ARG A 516 4.20 -22.41 18.47
C ARG A 516 5.40 -21.95 19.30
N GLY A 517 5.28 -20.84 20.01
CA GLY A 517 6.34 -20.30 20.86
C GLY A 517 7.33 -19.48 20.05
N TYR A 518 8.60 -19.50 20.44
CA TYR A 518 9.66 -18.83 19.69
C TYR A 518 10.08 -19.67 18.50
N VAL A 519 9.80 -19.19 17.28
CA VAL A 519 10.13 -19.88 16.03
C VAL A 519 10.80 -18.94 15.04
N PRO A 520 11.70 -19.43 14.15
CA PRO A 520 12.31 -18.60 13.12
C PRO A 520 11.25 -17.97 12.21
N ILE A 521 11.35 -16.66 11.95
CA ILE A 521 10.37 -15.91 11.15
C ILE A 521 10.20 -16.49 9.74
N ARG A 522 11.27 -17.04 9.14
CA ARG A 522 11.20 -17.70 7.82
C ARG A 522 10.22 -18.87 7.79
N SER A 523 10.05 -19.59 8.90
CA SER A 523 9.14 -20.73 8.99
C SER A 523 7.66 -20.31 8.97
N LEU A 524 7.41 -19.03 9.22
CA LEU A 524 6.08 -18.42 9.23
C LEU A 524 5.79 -17.65 7.94
N ALA A 525 6.74 -17.57 7.00
CA ALA A 525 6.58 -16.84 5.76
C ALA A 525 5.30 -17.25 5.01
N GLY A 526 4.50 -16.25 4.63
CA GLY A 526 3.22 -16.44 3.94
C GLY A 526 2.04 -16.79 4.84
N GLN A 527 2.22 -16.94 6.16
CA GLN A 527 1.16 -17.28 7.10
C GLN A 527 0.62 -16.05 7.83
N VAL A 528 -0.65 -16.13 8.25
CA VAL A 528 -1.27 -15.20 9.21
C VAL A 528 -1.28 -15.87 10.57
N VAL A 529 -0.61 -15.26 11.55
CA VAL A 529 -0.32 -15.84 12.85
C VAL A 529 -0.60 -14.83 13.97
N SER A 530 -0.67 -15.26 15.23
CA SER A 530 -0.79 -14.33 16.36
C SER A 530 0.58 -14.12 16.97
N VAL A 531 1.17 -12.93 16.77
CA VAL A 531 2.54 -12.61 17.21
C VAL A 531 2.48 -11.66 18.39
N TRP A 532 3.37 -11.85 19.36
CA TRP A 532 3.54 -10.92 20.47
C TRP A 532 4.18 -9.62 19.98
N ASP A 533 3.52 -8.48 20.19
CA ASP A 533 4.01 -7.17 19.73
C ASP A 533 4.83 -6.41 20.79
N GLY A 534 4.97 -6.99 21.99
CA GLY A 534 5.62 -6.38 23.15
C GLY A 534 4.65 -6.14 24.31
N GLU A 535 3.36 -6.00 24.03
CA GLU A 535 2.32 -5.74 25.05
C GLU A 535 1.22 -6.81 25.03
N ARG A 536 0.84 -7.29 23.84
CA ARG A 536 -0.22 -8.29 23.65
C ARG A 536 0.06 -9.18 22.44
N PHE A 537 -0.72 -10.25 22.31
CA PHE A 537 -0.76 -11.00 21.05
C PHE A 537 -1.67 -10.28 20.07
N SER A 538 -1.09 -9.87 18.94
CA SER A 538 -1.79 -9.23 17.83
C SER A 538 -1.78 -10.14 16.61
N LYS A 539 -2.88 -10.15 15.84
CA LYS A 539 -2.92 -10.91 14.59
C LYS A 539 -2.00 -10.25 13.56
N ALA A 540 -1.13 -11.01 12.91
CA ALA A 540 -0.13 -10.48 12.00
C ALA A 540 0.13 -11.39 10.80
N SER A 541 0.44 -10.78 9.64
CA SER A 541 0.88 -11.49 8.44
C SER A 541 2.40 -11.47 8.34
N VAL A 542 3.04 -12.64 8.18
CA VAL A 542 4.48 -12.73 7.96
C VAL A 542 4.77 -12.84 6.46
N ILE A 543 5.64 -11.99 5.92
CA ILE A 543 6.03 -12.03 4.50
C ILE A 543 7.54 -12.05 4.31
N ASN A 544 7.93 -12.65 3.19
CA ASN A 544 9.26 -12.45 2.62
C ASN A 544 9.29 -11.08 1.93
N SER A 545 10.24 -10.24 2.32
CA SER A 545 10.39 -8.85 1.89
C SER A 545 11.54 -8.66 0.91
N GLY A 546 12.02 -9.77 0.31
CA GLY A 546 13.11 -9.80 -0.64
C GLY A 546 14.50 -9.63 0.00
N LYS A 547 15.52 -9.48 -0.83
CA LYS A 547 16.90 -9.24 -0.36
C LYS A 547 17.10 -7.76 -0.02
N LYS A 548 17.65 -7.46 1.14
CA LYS A 548 18.00 -6.09 1.57
C LYS A 548 19.42 -6.05 2.14
N ARG A 549 20.03 -4.86 2.13
CA ARG A 549 21.34 -4.61 2.74
C ARG A 549 21.31 -4.98 4.23
N LEU A 550 22.31 -5.71 4.71
CA LEU A 550 22.37 -6.19 6.10
C LEU A 550 22.95 -5.11 7.03
N VAL A 551 22.22 -4.79 8.10
CA VAL A 551 22.66 -3.94 9.21
C VAL A 551 22.80 -4.77 10.46
N ARG A 552 23.97 -4.69 11.09
CA ARG A 552 24.29 -5.33 12.37
C ARG A 552 24.32 -4.28 13.48
N VAL A 553 23.36 -4.35 14.39
CA VAL A 553 23.33 -3.52 15.61
C VAL A 553 24.03 -4.30 16.73
N LEU A 554 25.25 -3.87 17.07
CA LEU A 554 26.06 -4.49 18.12
C LEU A 554 25.77 -3.84 19.47
N LEU A 555 25.34 -4.63 20.45
CA LEU A 555 25.02 -4.17 21.80
C LEU A 555 26.16 -4.49 22.80
N GLU A 556 26.18 -3.79 23.93
CA GLU A 556 27.12 -4.04 25.03
C GLU A 556 27.01 -5.48 25.54
N GLY A 557 28.07 -6.26 25.43
CA GLY A 557 28.06 -7.70 25.75
C GLY A 557 28.14 -8.63 24.54
N ARG A 558 28.28 -8.04 23.33
CA ARG A 558 28.42 -8.70 22.02
C ARG A 558 27.13 -9.29 21.42
N HIS A 559 25.95 -8.93 21.92
CA HIS A 559 24.70 -9.29 21.25
C HIS A 559 24.63 -8.55 19.90
N VAL A 560 24.28 -9.28 18.84
CA VAL A 560 24.12 -8.74 17.50
C VAL A 560 22.67 -8.90 17.10
N VAL A 561 22.02 -7.80 16.70
CA VAL A 561 20.73 -7.85 16.02
C VAL A 561 20.93 -7.56 14.56
N GLU A 562 20.56 -8.51 13.71
CA GLU A 562 20.65 -8.44 12.27
C GLU A 562 19.31 -7.99 11.66
N SER A 563 19.35 -6.94 10.85
CA SER A 563 18.14 -6.31 10.31
C SER A 563 18.42 -5.54 9.02
N SER A 564 17.39 -4.98 8.38
CA SER A 564 17.58 -3.99 7.31
C SER A 564 17.82 -2.58 7.87
N PRO A 565 18.35 -1.63 7.08
CA PRO A 565 18.55 -0.25 7.53
C PRO A 565 17.27 0.44 8.01
N ASP A 566 16.11 0.00 7.50
CA ASP A 566 14.79 0.56 7.81
C ASP A 566 14.11 -0.12 9.01
N HIS A 567 14.66 -1.21 9.55
CA HIS A 567 14.12 -1.85 10.74
C HIS A 567 14.13 -0.86 11.91
N LYS A 568 13.04 -0.74 12.65
CA LYS A 568 12.93 0.21 13.76
C LYS A 568 13.15 -0.48 15.09
N PHE A 569 14.02 0.08 15.92
CA PHE A 569 14.21 -0.31 17.30
C PHE A 569 13.59 0.72 18.24
N LEU A 570 13.02 0.26 19.34
CA LEU A 570 12.66 1.15 20.45
C LEU A 570 13.93 1.51 21.21
N VAL A 571 14.25 2.80 21.27
CA VAL A 571 15.44 3.33 21.91
C VAL A 571 15.04 4.13 23.13
N ARG A 572 15.62 3.80 24.29
CA ARG A 572 15.42 4.50 25.56
C ARG A 572 16.58 5.45 25.81
N ASN A 573 16.29 6.73 26.04
CA ASN A 573 17.29 7.74 26.37
C ASN A 573 17.66 7.69 27.87
N ASN A 574 18.69 8.45 28.26
CA ASN A 574 19.20 8.46 29.65
C ASN A 574 18.22 9.05 30.68
N ASN A 575 17.15 9.70 30.24
CA ASN A 575 16.09 10.27 31.09
C ASN A 575 14.86 9.35 31.19
N GLY A 576 14.93 8.13 30.61
CA GLY A 576 13.84 7.16 30.63
C GLY A 576 12.81 7.31 29.51
N GLY A 577 12.93 8.32 28.63
CA GLY A 577 12.04 8.51 27.48
C GLY A 577 12.35 7.53 26.35
N GLU A 578 11.32 6.99 25.72
CA GLU A 578 11.44 6.00 24.63
C GLU A 578 11.04 6.59 23.28
N ALA A 579 11.78 6.23 22.23
CA ALA A 579 11.50 6.65 20.87
C ALA A 579 11.91 5.56 19.87
N TRP A 580 11.10 5.36 18.83
CA TRP A 580 11.43 4.45 17.74
C TRP A 580 12.43 5.07 16.77
N LYS A 581 13.55 4.39 16.51
CA LYS A 581 14.60 4.82 15.56
C LYS A 581 14.90 3.72 14.54
N LYS A 582 15.20 4.09 13.29
CA LYS A 582 15.66 3.11 12.29
C LYS A 582 17.04 2.57 12.65
N ALA A 583 17.34 1.33 12.25
CA ALA A 583 18.61 0.65 12.51
C ALA A 583 19.80 1.51 12.04
N GLY A 584 19.72 2.07 10.83
CA GLY A 584 20.76 2.95 10.29
C GLY A 584 20.88 4.33 10.95
N GLU A 585 19.90 4.75 11.76
CA GLU A 585 19.87 6.04 12.46
C GLU A 585 20.31 5.93 13.92
N ILE A 586 20.43 4.71 14.46
CA ILE A 586 20.86 4.46 15.83
C ILE A 586 22.34 4.81 15.96
N ARG A 587 22.67 5.58 16.99
CA ARG A 587 24.04 5.98 17.28
C ARG A 587 24.63 5.11 18.39
N ALA A 588 25.96 5.03 18.41
CA ALA A 588 26.67 4.44 19.54
C ALA A 588 26.30 5.16 20.84
N GLN A 589 26.19 4.41 21.93
CA GLN A 589 25.78 4.83 23.27
C GLN A 589 24.28 5.01 23.54
N GLU A 590 23.41 4.93 22.53
CA GLU A 590 21.96 4.85 22.73
C GLU A 590 21.56 3.48 23.30
N ARG A 591 20.39 3.33 23.95
CA ARG A 591 19.97 2.05 24.54
C ARG A 591 18.78 1.47 23.80
N VAL A 592 18.93 0.29 23.22
CA VAL A 592 17.83 -0.46 22.59
C VAL A 592 17.08 -1.25 23.65
N VAL A 593 15.75 -1.16 23.65
CA VAL A 593 14.87 -1.97 24.52
C VAL A 593 14.77 -3.37 23.93
N LEU A 594 15.14 -4.39 24.71
CA LEU A 594 15.21 -5.79 24.29
C LEU A 594 14.00 -6.61 24.74
N ALA A 595 13.33 -6.20 25.81
CA ALA A 595 12.08 -6.81 26.25
C ALA A 595 11.23 -5.85 27.09
N HIS A 596 9.92 -5.79 26.82
CA HIS A 596 8.90 -5.16 27.68
C HIS A 596 8.37 -6.11 28.78
N GLY A 597 9.10 -7.19 29.05
CA GLY A 597 8.74 -8.24 30.00
C GLY A 597 8.08 -9.42 29.28
N PRO A 598 8.74 -10.58 29.18
CA PRO A 598 8.09 -11.75 28.60
C PRO A 598 7.09 -12.31 29.61
N GLY A 599 5.84 -12.52 29.16
CA GLY A 599 4.86 -13.30 29.92
C GLY A 599 5.36 -14.74 30.15
N LYS A 600 4.75 -15.48 31.07
CA LYS A 600 4.99 -16.93 31.20
C LYS A 600 4.40 -17.63 29.95
N TRP A 601 5.20 -18.40 29.20
CA TRP A 601 4.72 -19.19 28.07
C TRP A 601 4.94 -20.68 28.29
N GLU A 602 3.87 -21.46 28.14
CA GLU A 602 3.85 -22.89 28.42
C GLU A 602 3.00 -23.59 27.35
N LEU A 603 3.61 -23.93 26.22
CA LEU A 603 2.91 -24.56 25.09
C LEU A 603 2.98 -26.09 25.13
N ASP A 604 2.18 -26.75 24.29
CA ASP A 604 2.27 -28.20 24.11
C ASP A 604 3.64 -28.58 23.53
N LEU A 605 4.28 -29.57 24.14
CA LEU A 605 5.59 -30.05 23.75
C LEU A 605 5.50 -31.08 22.62
N SER A 606 4.32 -31.71 22.44
CA SER A 606 3.98 -32.79 21.49
C SER A 606 5.16 -33.21 20.59
N VAL A 607 6.08 -33.98 21.16
CA VAL A 607 7.20 -34.55 20.40
C VAL A 607 6.70 -35.86 19.80
N SER A 608 6.89 -36.08 18.50
CA SER A 608 6.50 -37.34 17.85
C SER A 608 7.13 -38.52 18.62
N PRO A 609 6.36 -39.54 19.03
CA PRO A 609 6.91 -40.73 19.67
C PRO A 609 8.00 -41.34 18.80
N ALA A 610 9.07 -41.83 19.41
CA ALA A 610 10.13 -42.50 18.67
C ALA A 610 9.53 -43.67 17.88
N GLY A 611 9.58 -43.61 16.55
CA GLY A 611 8.94 -44.59 15.66
C GLY A 611 9.34 -46.02 16.02
N GLY A 612 8.34 -46.88 16.22
CA GLY A 612 8.52 -48.27 16.64
C GLY A 612 9.39 -49.06 15.65
N GLY A 613 10.61 -49.41 16.07
CA GLY A 613 11.42 -50.40 15.37
C GLY A 613 10.95 -51.81 15.70
N ARG A 614 10.88 -52.69 14.69
CA ARG A 614 10.68 -54.14 14.88
C ARG A 614 11.94 -54.76 15.49
N ALA A 615 12.05 -54.73 16.81
CA ALA A 615 12.99 -55.55 17.56
C ALA A 615 12.41 -55.83 18.94
N TRP A 616 12.39 -57.11 19.34
CA TRP A 616 11.76 -57.68 20.52
C TRP A 616 12.24 -57.15 21.90
N ASN A 617 13.05 -56.07 21.94
CA ASN A 617 13.67 -55.54 23.16
C ASN A 617 13.67 -53.98 23.24
N ALA A 618 12.92 -53.28 22.38
CA ALA A 618 12.96 -51.81 22.34
C ALA A 618 11.77 -51.19 23.09
N ASN A 619 11.96 -50.83 24.37
CA ASN A 619 11.03 -49.92 25.05
C ASN A 619 11.01 -48.57 24.30
N THR A 620 9.84 -48.19 23.79
CA THR A 620 9.55 -46.86 23.24
C THR A 620 9.39 -45.89 24.41
N ALA A 621 10.50 -45.31 24.88
CA ALA A 621 10.44 -44.25 25.88
C ALA A 621 9.95 -42.95 25.21
N ASP A 622 8.98 -42.28 25.84
CA ASP A 622 8.51 -40.96 25.43
C ASP A 622 9.13 -39.88 26.35
N LEU A 623 9.66 -38.82 25.75
CA LEU A 623 10.20 -37.65 26.45
C LEU A 623 9.15 -36.97 27.33
N ASN A 624 7.86 -37.09 26.99
CA ASN A 624 6.76 -36.57 27.82
C ASN A 624 6.58 -37.33 29.15
N GLU A 625 7.20 -38.50 29.31
CA GLU A 625 7.11 -39.28 30.56
C GLU A 625 8.11 -38.81 31.63
N ILE A 626 9.05 -37.92 31.25
CA ILE A 626 10.05 -37.33 32.15
C ILE A 626 9.39 -36.25 33.01
N GLY A 627 9.00 -36.64 34.23
CA GLY A 627 8.69 -35.75 35.35
C GLY A 627 7.85 -34.52 34.99
N THR A 628 8.27 -33.37 35.48
CA THR A 628 7.75 -32.04 35.12
C THR A 628 8.49 -31.46 33.90
N ARG A 629 7.94 -30.39 33.30
CA ARG A 629 8.59 -29.68 32.18
C ARG A 629 9.98 -29.14 32.54
N GLU A 630 10.15 -28.71 33.79
CA GLU A 630 11.43 -28.22 34.32
C GLU A 630 12.44 -29.38 34.42
N GLU A 631 11.99 -30.52 34.92
CA GLU A 631 12.77 -31.75 35.03
C GLU A 631 13.18 -32.33 33.65
N LEU A 632 12.28 -32.27 32.67
CA LEU A 632 12.60 -32.58 31.27
C LEU A 632 13.71 -31.66 30.75
N GLY A 633 13.61 -30.36 31.00
CA GLY A 633 14.65 -29.39 30.66
C GLY A 633 15.99 -29.74 31.30
N GLU A 634 16.00 -29.94 32.63
CA GLU A 634 17.21 -30.29 33.39
C GLU A 634 17.89 -31.54 32.84
N TRP A 635 17.10 -32.56 32.51
CA TRP A 635 17.60 -33.79 31.92
C TRP A 635 18.23 -33.55 30.54
N LEU A 636 17.55 -32.83 29.65
CA LEU A 636 18.08 -32.48 28.32
C LEU A 636 19.38 -31.67 28.44
N GLY A 637 19.44 -30.70 29.36
CA GLY A 637 20.62 -29.88 29.60
C GLY A 637 21.81 -30.69 30.13
N ARG A 638 21.56 -31.67 31.00
CA ARG A 638 22.60 -32.56 31.54
C ARG A 638 23.15 -33.54 30.51
N ILE A 639 22.30 -34.02 29.59
CA ILE A 639 22.79 -34.83 28.46
C ILE A 639 23.60 -33.97 27.48
N ALA A 640 23.21 -32.72 27.29
CA ALA A 640 23.94 -31.77 26.46
C ALA A 640 25.36 -31.51 27.00
N SER A 641 25.55 -31.46 28.32
CA SER A 641 26.87 -31.27 28.95
C SER A 641 27.70 -32.56 29.05
N ASP A 642 27.60 -33.26 30.18
CA ASP A 642 28.41 -34.41 30.60
C ASP A 642 27.89 -35.73 30.05
N GLY A 643 26.88 -35.66 29.17
CA GLY A 643 26.31 -36.80 28.50
C GLY A 643 26.81 -36.97 27.07
N GLY A 644 26.42 -38.09 26.47
CA GLY A 644 26.63 -38.32 25.05
C GLY A 644 25.62 -39.27 24.46
N VAL A 645 25.35 -39.09 23.18
CA VAL A 645 24.31 -39.81 22.44
C VAL A 645 24.99 -40.67 21.39
N GLY A 646 25.00 -41.99 21.59
CA GLY A 646 25.44 -42.97 20.60
C GLY A 646 24.29 -43.44 19.70
N GLU A 647 24.55 -44.36 18.76
CA GLU A 647 23.52 -44.83 17.82
C GLU A 647 22.35 -45.57 18.48
N ARG A 648 22.58 -46.21 19.63
CA ARG A 648 21.62 -47.07 20.32
C ARG A 648 21.50 -46.81 21.82
N GLN A 649 22.36 -45.94 22.36
CA GLN A 649 22.48 -45.72 23.80
C GLN A 649 22.79 -44.26 24.09
N ILE A 650 22.28 -43.75 25.19
CA ILE A 650 22.64 -42.45 25.76
C ILE A 650 23.47 -42.72 27.02
N HIS A 651 24.52 -41.95 27.25
CA HIS A 651 25.32 -42.05 28.47
C HIS A 651 25.34 -40.70 29.20
N LEU A 652 25.43 -40.77 30.53
CA LEU A 652 25.64 -39.62 31.40
C LEU A 652 26.73 -39.97 32.41
N LEU A 653 27.70 -39.07 32.57
CA LEU A 653 28.78 -39.20 33.51
C LEU A 653 28.50 -38.34 34.75
N VAL A 654 28.70 -38.90 35.93
CA VAL A 654 28.60 -38.16 37.21
C VAL A 654 29.88 -38.38 38.00
N ALA A 655 30.65 -37.32 38.21
CA ALA A 655 31.88 -37.37 38.99
C ALA A 655 31.62 -37.40 40.50
N GLU A 656 32.57 -37.89 41.29
CA GLU A 656 32.47 -38.02 42.76
C GLU A 656 32.03 -36.73 43.48
N HIS A 657 32.52 -35.57 43.03
CA HIS A 657 32.15 -34.27 43.61
C HIS A 657 30.73 -33.79 43.26
N GLU A 658 30.02 -34.54 42.41
CA GLU A 658 28.64 -34.31 41.99
C GLU A 658 27.72 -35.49 42.36
N GLU A 659 28.20 -36.44 43.18
CA GLU A 659 27.46 -37.64 43.63
C GLU A 659 26.12 -37.27 44.33
N VAL A 660 26.02 -36.06 44.90
CA VAL A 660 24.77 -35.49 45.45
C VAL A 660 23.61 -35.42 44.44
N LEU A 661 23.92 -35.33 43.14
CA LEU A 661 22.92 -35.25 42.07
C LEU A 661 22.41 -36.63 41.63
N LEU A 662 23.15 -37.70 41.94
CA LEU A 662 22.89 -39.05 41.46
C LEU A 662 21.46 -39.53 41.79
N PRO A 663 20.89 -39.33 43.00
CA PRO A 663 19.51 -39.73 43.29
C PRO A 663 18.47 -38.99 42.45
N LYS A 664 18.71 -37.71 42.12
CA LYS A 664 17.81 -36.93 41.26
C LYS A 664 17.90 -37.40 39.81
N LEU A 665 19.11 -37.60 39.29
CA LEU A 665 19.33 -38.06 37.91
C LEU A 665 18.79 -39.48 37.66
N LEU A 666 18.93 -40.38 38.63
CA LEU A 666 18.33 -41.72 38.55
C LEU A 666 16.79 -41.64 38.52
N ARG A 667 16.17 -40.85 39.41
CA ARG A 667 14.72 -40.65 39.42
C ARG A 667 14.18 -40.09 38.10
N LEU A 668 14.88 -39.12 37.51
CA LEU A 668 14.50 -38.52 36.22
C LEU A 668 14.50 -39.55 35.07
N THR A 669 15.26 -40.63 35.22
CA THR A 669 15.54 -41.57 34.13
C THR A 669 14.94 -42.97 34.32
N GLU A 670 14.40 -43.28 35.50
CA GLU A 670 13.71 -44.55 35.83
C GLU A 670 12.63 -44.92 34.81
N ARG A 671 11.99 -43.93 34.20
CA ARG A 671 10.87 -44.13 33.26
C ARG A 671 11.30 -44.32 31.79
N LEU A 672 12.58 -44.08 31.46
CA LEU A 672 13.08 -44.06 30.08
C LEU A 672 13.71 -45.40 29.61
N GLY A 673 13.63 -46.47 30.42
CA GLY A 673 14.09 -47.82 30.08
C GLY A 673 15.17 -48.38 31.02
N HIS A 674 15.95 -49.35 30.53
CA HIS A 674 16.97 -50.03 31.34
C HIS A 674 18.21 -49.12 31.55
N VAL A 675 18.33 -48.55 32.75
CA VAL A 675 19.50 -47.79 33.19
C VAL A 675 20.53 -48.74 33.78
N THR A 676 21.72 -48.84 33.18
CA THR A 676 22.87 -49.45 33.86
C THR A 676 23.65 -48.38 34.59
N HIS A 677 23.87 -48.59 35.88
CA HIS A 677 24.77 -47.76 36.71
C HIS A 677 26.03 -48.56 37.00
N ARG A 678 27.19 -48.06 36.55
CA ARG A 678 28.50 -48.66 36.83
C ARG A 678 29.42 -47.62 37.45
N THR A 679 30.06 -47.96 38.55
CA THR A 679 31.07 -47.11 39.19
C THR A 679 32.46 -47.62 38.78
N ARG A 680 33.29 -46.73 38.24
CA ARG A 680 34.68 -47.02 37.88
C ARG A 680 35.62 -46.16 38.71
N ALA A 681 36.66 -46.78 39.26
CA ALA A 681 37.83 -46.11 39.83
C ALA A 681 39.07 -46.74 39.18
N THR A 682 40.00 -45.93 38.68
CA THR A 682 41.25 -46.42 38.06
C THR A 682 42.44 -46.08 38.94
N GLU A 683 43.51 -46.86 38.88
CA GLU A 683 44.73 -46.63 39.69
C GLU A 683 45.38 -45.25 39.46
N HIS A 684 45.09 -44.58 38.34
CA HIS A 684 45.69 -43.29 37.97
C HIS A 684 44.74 -42.09 38.17
N GLN A 685 43.46 -42.33 38.46
CA GLN A 685 42.48 -41.32 38.88
C GLN A 685 41.63 -41.92 40.01
N PRO A 686 42.00 -41.71 41.30
CA PRO A 686 41.32 -42.33 42.45
C PRO A 686 39.92 -41.77 42.72
N LYS A 687 39.41 -40.89 41.85
CA LYS A 687 38.09 -40.27 41.97
C LYS A 687 37.02 -41.21 41.41
N ARG A 688 35.94 -41.42 42.15
CA ARG A 688 34.81 -42.25 41.69
C ARG A 688 34.10 -41.58 40.50
N LEU A 689 33.87 -42.34 39.43
CA LEU A 689 33.08 -41.91 38.28
C LEU A 689 31.90 -42.86 38.08
N HIS A 690 30.69 -42.32 38.11
CA HIS A 690 29.46 -43.06 37.86
C HIS A 690 29.08 -42.93 36.39
N HIS A 691 28.96 -44.07 35.71
CA HIS A 691 28.45 -44.17 34.35
C HIS A 691 27.00 -44.61 34.39
N LEU A 692 26.10 -43.75 33.92
CA LEU A 692 24.70 -44.07 33.66
C LEU A 692 24.55 -44.33 32.16
N THR A 693 24.07 -45.50 31.76
CA THR A 693 23.82 -45.83 30.34
C THR A 693 22.38 -46.23 30.13
N PHE A 694 21.72 -45.54 29.19
CA PHE A 694 20.33 -45.70 28.80
C PHE A 694 20.27 -46.39 27.44
N SER A 695 19.80 -47.64 27.40
CA SER A 695 19.72 -48.40 26.15
C SER A 695 18.36 -48.25 25.49
N CYS A 696 18.14 -47.12 24.81
CA CYS A 696 16.93 -46.87 24.02
C CYS A 696 17.29 -46.29 22.65
N THR A 697 17.23 -47.13 21.61
CA THR A 697 17.57 -46.73 20.23
C THR A 697 16.65 -45.64 19.69
N GLY A 698 15.35 -45.71 20.00
CA GLY A 698 14.37 -44.72 19.54
C GLY A 698 14.64 -43.34 20.13
N LEU A 699 14.85 -43.28 21.44
CA LEU A 699 15.19 -42.05 22.16
C LEU A 699 16.56 -41.51 21.73
N ALA A 700 17.58 -42.37 21.57
CA ALA A 700 18.90 -41.95 21.10
C ALA A 700 18.85 -41.31 19.70
N ARG A 701 18.05 -41.88 18.77
CA ARG A 701 17.82 -41.29 17.45
C ARG A 701 17.09 -39.94 17.56
N GLN A 702 16.04 -39.88 18.36
CA GLN A 702 15.26 -38.66 18.59
C GLN A 702 16.12 -37.53 19.17
N MET A 703 17.01 -37.82 20.12
CA MET A 703 17.94 -36.84 20.70
C MET A 703 18.99 -36.37 19.71
N LYS A 704 19.44 -37.25 18.81
CA LYS A 704 20.35 -36.88 17.71
C LYS A 704 19.64 -35.96 16.72
N ASP A 705 18.41 -36.26 16.35
CA ASP A 705 17.59 -35.42 15.47
C ASP A 705 17.29 -34.04 16.09
N MET A 706 17.29 -33.93 17.42
CA MET A 706 17.15 -32.65 18.15
C MET A 706 18.43 -31.81 18.24
N GLY A 707 19.60 -32.36 17.89
CA GLY A 707 20.88 -31.63 17.95
C GLY A 707 21.32 -31.24 19.36
N ILE A 708 21.10 -32.10 20.37
CA ILE A 708 21.24 -31.75 21.80
C ILE A 708 22.64 -31.31 22.26
N LYS A 709 23.70 -31.57 21.46
CA LYS A 709 25.08 -31.10 21.70
C LYS A 709 25.58 -30.11 20.64
N GLU A 710 24.68 -29.66 19.77
CA GLU A 710 25.01 -28.77 18.64
C GLU A 710 24.26 -27.43 18.75
N ARG A 711 23.12 -27.42 19.45
CA ARG A 711 22.23 -26.27 19.57
C ARG A 711 21.28 -26.40 20.76
N VAL A 712 20.58 -25.32 21.10
CA VAL A 712 19.44 -25.36 22.03
C VAL A 712 18.27 -26.06 21.32
N PRO A 713 17.73 -27.17 21.86
CA PRO A 713 16.66 -27.93 21.21
C PRO A 713 15.40 -27.10 20.99
N ASP A 714 14.73 -27.27 19.84
CA ASP A 714 13.49 -26.55 19.49
C ASP A 714 12.38 -26.70 20.53
N VAL A 715 12.33 -27.84 21.22
CA VAL A 715 11.37 -28.09 22.32
C VAL A 715 11.57 -27.14 23.50
N ALA A 716 12.81 -26.71 23.79
CA ALA A 716 13.10 -25.77 24.86
C ALA A 716 12.54 -24.38 24.56
N TRP A 717 12.54 -23.94 23.31
CA TRP A 717 12.02 -22.64 22.90
C TRP A 717 10.47 -22.52 23.00
N ARG A 718 9.76 -23.65 23.15
CA ARG A 718 8.29 -23.70 23.25
C ARG A 718 7.75 -23.55 24.67
N SER A 719 8.56 -23.79 25.69
CA SER A 719 8.16 -23.71 27.10
C SER A 719 9.24 -23.01 27.90
N ARG A 720 8.85 -21.96 28.62
CA ARG A 720 9.74 -21.23 29.50
C ARG A 720 10.34 -22.14 30.57
N SER A 721 9.54 -23.04 31.14
CA SER A 721 9.97 -23.99 32.16
C SER A 721 11.01 -24.98 31.62
N VAL A 722 10.80 -25.51 30.40
CA VAL A 722 11.78 -26.38 29.75
C VAL A 722 13.08 -25.63 29.45
N LEU A 723 13.01 -24.38 28.98
CA LEU A 723 14.20 -23.57 28.69
C LEU A 723 15.02 -23.28 29.96
N CYS A 724 14.35 -22.92 31.06
CA CYS A 724 15.01 -22.67 32.35
C CYS A 724 15.68 -23.95 32.87
N GLY A 725 14.98 -25.08 32.80
CA GLY A 725 15.53 -26.38 33.15
C GLY A 725 16.75 -26.77 32.29
N TYR A 726 16.65 -26.59 30.97
CA TYR A 726 17.75 -26.88 30.03
C TYR A 726 19.01 -26.08 30.37
N LEU A 727 18.86 -24.76 30.57
CA LEU A 727 19.98 -23.91 30.97
C LEU A 727 20.54 -24.32 32.34
N ARG A 728 19.68 -24.67 33.31
CA ARG A 728 20.11 -25.15 34.63
C ARG A 728 20.95 -26.42 34.51
N GLY A 729 20.48 -27.41 33.74
CA GLY A 729 21.21 -28.66 33.51
C GLY A 729 22.56 -28.43 32.82
N LEU A 730 22.58 -27.57 31.80
CA LEU A 730 23.78 -27.25 31.03
C LEU A 730 24.84 -26.51 31.87
N PHE A 731 24.45 -25.49 32.63
CA PHE A 731 25.34 -24.77 33.55
C PHE A 731 25.81 -25.63 34.73
N ASP A 732 25.00 -26.59 35.16
CA ASP A 732 25.40 -27.47 36.26
C ASP A 732 26.42 -28.52 35.81
N GLY A 733 26.52 -28.85 34.52
CA GLY A 733 27.57 -29.71 34.00
C GLY A 733 28.84 -28.97 33.62
N ASP A 734 28.81 -28.30 32.48
CA ASP A 734 29.98 -27.62 31.90
C ASP A 734 30.23 -26.22 32.49
N GLY A 735 29.39 -25.82 33.46
CA GLY A 735 29.48 -24.53 34.11
C GLY A 735 30.03 -24.55 35.54
N THR A 736 30.47 -23.38 35.98
CA THR A 736 30.96 -23.16 37.34
C THR A 736 30.51 -21.82 37.90
N ALA A 737 30.29 -21.78 39.21
CA ALA A 737 30.04 -20.55 39.95
C ALA A 737 31.38 -19.83 40.22
N HIS A 738 31.69 -18.81 39.42
CA HIS A 738 32.90 -17.98 39.55
C HIS A 738 32.60 -16.73 40.39
N PRO A 739 33.59 -16.13 41.11
CA PRO A 739 33.42 -14.87 41.85
C PRO A 739 32.90 -13.65 41.04
N ASP A 740 32.93 -13.75 39.71
CA ASP A 740 32.48 -12.71 38.78
C ASP A 740 31.11 -13.03 38.13
N GLY A 741 30.50 -14.15 38.53
CA GLY A 741 29.24 -14.67 38.00
C GLY A 741 29.38 -16.06 37.38
N PRO A 742 28.28 -16.83 37.28
CA PRO A 742 28.21 -18.12 36.59
C PRO A 742 28.84 -18.08 35.21
N VAL A 743 29.65 -19.09 34.88
CA VAL A 743 30.31 -19.21 33.59
C VAL A 743 30.15 -20.62 33.04
N LEU A 744 29.69 -20.72 31.79
CA LEU A 744 29.64 -21.94 30.99
C LEU A 744 30.82 -21.94 30.03
N THR A 745 31.51 -23.06 29.88
CA THR A 745 32.72 -23.17 29.04
C THR A 745 32.57 -24.27 28.01
N PHE A 746 32.81 -23.94 26.75
CA PHE A 746 32.85 -24.87 25.63
C PHE A 746 34.27 -24.96 25.05
N GLU A 747 34.54 -26.02 24.30
CA GLU A 747 35.70 -26.09 23.42
C GLU A 747 35.56 -25.08 22.27
N ARG A 748 36.69 -24.63 21.70
CA ARG A 748 36.67 -23.70 20.58
C ARG A 748 36.54 -24.44 19.24
N ASP A 749 35.30 -24.54 18.76
CA ASP A 749 35.00 -24.84 17.35
C ASP A 749 33.78 -24.03 16.85
N GLU A 750 33.49 -24.13 15.56
CA GLU A 750 32.41 -23.37 14.91
C GLU A 750 31.02 -23.73 15.45
N THR A 751 30.80 -25.00 15.82
CA THR A 751 29.51 -25.49 16.32
C THR A 751 29.26 -24.94 17.72
N HIS A 752 30.26 -25.01 18.60
CA HIS A 752 30.19 -24.47 19.95
C HIS A 752 30.06 -22.93 19.97
N LEU A 753 30.58 -22.23 18.96
CA LEU A 753 30.36 -20.79 18.83
C LEU A 753 28.90 -20.44 18.51
N VAL A 754 28.26 -21.20 17.61
CA VAL A 754 26.82 -21.05 17.31
C VAL A 754 25.98 -21.37 18.54
N TRP A 755 26.29 -22.49 19.21
CA TRP A 755 25.57 -22.91 20.41
C TRP A 755 25.72 -21.91 21.57
N ALA A 756 26.92 -21.37 21.78
CA ALA A 756 27.16 -20.30 22.75
C ALA A 756 26.34 -19.04 22.44
N GLY A 757 26.13 -18.73 21.16
CA GLY A 757 25.23 -17.68 20.70
C GLY A 757 23.77 -17.94 21.09
N GLU A 758 23.26 -19.15 20.82
CA GLU A 758 21.89 -19.52 21.20
C GLU A 758 21.65 -19.55 22.72
N VAL A 759 22.65 -19.98 23.50
CA VAL A 759 22.60 -19.91 24.97
C VAL A 759 22.56 -18.45 25.44
N GLN A 760 23.33 -17.57 24.80
CA GLN A 760 23.27 -16.14 25.07
C GLN A 760 21.89 -15.54 24.73
N GLU A 761 21.28 -15.92 23.59
CA GLU A 761 19.91 -15.52 23.23
C GLU A 761 18.88 -16.01 24.27
N ALA A 762 18.99 -17.26 24.71
CA ALA A 762 18.08 -17.85 25.70
C ALA A 762 18.17 -17.13 27.06
N LEU A 763 19.38 -16.80 27.51
CA LEU A 763 19.57 -16.01 28.73
C LEU A 763 18.98 -14.59 28.58
N LEU A 764 19.19 -13.97 27.41
CA LEU A 764 18.66 -12.64 27.13
C LEU A 764 17.13 -12.61 27.14
N LEU A 765 16.51 -13.67 26.62
CA LEU A 765 15.06 -13.88 26.66
C LEU A 765 14.52 -13.90 28.09
N LEU A 766 15.28 -14.44 29.05
CA LEU A 766 14.94 -14.45 30.47
C LEU A 766 15.32 -13.14 31.19
N GLY A 767 15.81 -12.13 30.47
CA GLY A 767 16.29 -10.87 31.02
C GLY A 767 17.69 -10.95 31.66
N ILE A 768 18.40 -12.06 31.50
CA ILE A 768 19.72 -12.32 32.09
C ILE A 768 20.80 -11.93 31.08
N ARG A 769 21.62 -10.92 31.38
CA ARG A 769 22.69 -10.48 30.49
C ARG A 769 23.92 -11.37 30.66
N SER A 770 24.54 -11.71 29.54
CA SER A 770 25.77 -12.49 29.50
C SER A 770 26.81 -11.90 28.54
N ARG A 771 28.04 -12.41 28.61
CA ARG A 771 29.15 -12.08 27.71
C ARG A 771 29.79 -13.35 27.18
N ILE A 772 29.97 -13.41 25.86
CA ILE A 772 30.80 -14.43 25.22
C ILE A 772 32.27 -13.99 25.28
N GLY A 773 33.16 -14.88 25.70
CA GLY A 773 34.61 -14.73 25.67
C GLY A 773 35.24 -15.82 24.83
N VAL A 774 35.91 -15.46 23.73
CA VAL A 774 36.62 -16.42 22.87
C VAL A 774 38.10 -16.37 23.22
N TYR A 775 38.66 -17.52 23.59
CA TYR A 775 40.07 -17.73 23.91
C TYR A 775 40.67 -18.76 22.96
N ASP A 776 41.98 -18.98 23.01
CA ASP A 776 42.67 -19.85 22.06
C ASP A 776 42.08 -21.26 21.96
N THR A 777 41.68 -21.85 23.09
CA THR A 777 41.18 -23.24 23.19
C THR A 777 39.73 -23.36 23.66
N ARG A 778 39.07 -22.27 24.06
CA ARG A 778 37.74 -22.32 24.69
C ARG A 778 36.87 -21.11 24.41
N VAL A 779 35.56 -21.30 24.52
CA VAL A 779 34.53 -20.26 24.45
C VAL A 779 33.76 -20.23 25.76
N ASN A 780 33.66 -19.07 26.40
CA ASN A 780 32.96 -18.92 27.67
C ASN A 780 31.72 -18.05 27.53
N VAL A 781 30.57 -18.52 28.00
CA VAL A 781 29.36 -17.71 28.20
C VAL A 781 29.29 -17.36 29.69
N ARG A 782 29.52 -16.09 30.03
CA ARG A 782 29.54 -15.63 31.43
C ARG A 782 28.34 -14.74 31.74
N VAL A 783 27.56 -15.12 32.75
CA VAL A 783 26.48 -14.29 33.31
C VAL A 783 27.09 -13.07 33.98
N MET A 784 26.51 -11.90 33.72
CA MET A 784 26.99 -10.65 34.29
C MET A 784 26.75 -10.63 35.81
N LYS A 785 27.75 -10.22 36.59
CA LYS A 785 27.69 -10.15 38.08
C LYS A 785 26.41 -9.52 38.64
N LYS A 786 25.86 -8.51 37.94
CA LYS A 786 24.62 -7.80 38.31
C LYS A 786 23.33 -8.62 38.14
N ASP A 787 23.32 -9.60 37.24
CA ASP A 787 22.15 -10.44 36.95
C ASP A 787 22.26 -11.82 37.61
N VAL A 788 23.28 -12.04 38.45
CA VAL A 788 23.46 -13.28 39.20
C VAL A 788 22.27 -13.58 40.11
N PRO A 789 21.67 -12.62 40.85
CA PRO A 789 20.46 -12.91 41.63
C PRO A 789 19.30 -13.40 40.76
N LEU A 790 19.07 -12.76 39.60
CA LEU A 790 18.03 -13.14 38.65
C LEU A 790 18.33 -14.52 38.03
N PHE A 791 19.59 -14.79 37.70
CA PHE A 791 20.00 -16.12 37.25
C PHE A 791 19.74 -17.17 38.32
N CYS A 792 20.09 -16.93 39.59
CA CYS A 792 19.89 -17.88 40.67
C CYS A 792 18.41 -18.17 40.93
N SER A 793 17.53 -17.18 40.78
CA SER A 793 16.09 -17.34 40.97
C SER A 793 15.39 -18.01 39.79
N GLU A 794 15.81 -17.71 38.55
CA GLU A 794 15.12 -18.17 37.35
C GLU A 794 15.71 -19.46 36.76
N VAL A 795 17.04 -19.57 36.75
CA VAL A 795 17.78 -20.71 36.19
C VAL A 795 18.43 -21.50 37.31
N GLY A 796 19.42 -20.94 38.01
CA GLY A 796 20.11 -21.58 39.12
C GLY A 796 20.96 -22.79 38.72
N PHE A 797 21.33 -23.59 39.71
CA PHE A 797 22.11 -24.81 39.60
C PHE A 797 21.34 -25.99 40.22
N MET A 798 21.50 -27.20 39.68
CA MET A 798 20.97 -28.39 40.36
C MET A 798 21.83 -28.76 41.57
N ASN A 799 23.14 -28.50 41.53
CA ASN A 799 24.07 -28.76 42.62
C ASN A 799 23.95 -27.69 43.71
N PRO A 800 23.52 -28.05 44.94
CA PRO A 800 23.34 -27.08 46.02
C PRO A 800 24.61 -26.30 46.35
N ALA A 801 25.79 -26.91 46.25
CA ALA A 801 27.06 -26.23 46.51
C ALA A 801 27.43 -25.23 45.41
N LYS A 802 27.05 -25.48 44.15
CA LYS A 802 27.21 -24.50 43.06
C LYS A 802 26.20 -23.36 43.21
N GLN A 803 24.97 -23.67 43.61
CA GLN A 803 23.92 -22.68 43.91
C GLN A 803 24.35 -21.74 45.04
N GLU A 804 24.78 -22.27 46.18
CA GLU A 804 25.23 -21.46 47.33
C GLU A 804 26.43 -20.58 46.96
N LYS A 805 27.38 -21.11 46.18
CA LYS A 805 28.51 -20.32 45.66
C LYS A 805 28.08 -19.19 44.73
N ALA A 806 27.06 -19.41 43.92
CA ALA A 806 26.52 -18.39 43.02
C ALA A 806 25.75 -17.31 43.79
N GLU A 807 24.95 -17.71 44.78
CA GLU A 807 24.22 -16.80 45.67
C GLU A 807 25.16 -15.96 46.55
N ALA A 808 26.32 -16.51 46.93
CA ALA A 808 27.37 -15.81 47.66
C ALA A 808 28.09 -14.73 46.83
N VAL A 809 27.85 -14.65 45.51
CA VAL A 809 28.40 -13.58 44.67
C VAL A 809 27.68 -12.26 44.99
N VAL A 810 28.24 -11.52 45.96
CA VAL A 810 27.73 -10.20 46.37
C VAL A 810 27.81 -9.23 45.19
N ALA A 811 26.65 -8.71 44.76
CA ALA A 811 26.59 -7.58 43.85
C ALA A 811 27.22 -6.36 44.53
N SER A 812 28.27 -5.78 43.94
CA SER A 812 28.88 -4.55 44.48
C SER A 812 27.84 -3.42 44.48
N PRO A 813 27.58 -2.73 45.61
CA PRO A 813 26.72 -1.56 45.61
C PRO A 813 27.36 -0.43 44.78
N TYR A 814 26.53 0.26 44.00
CA TYR A 814 26.91 1.29 43.03
C TYR A 814 27.85 2.38 43.62
N LYS A 815 29.01 2.59 43.00
CA LYS A 815 29.76 3.86 43.10
C LYS A 815 29.97 4.42 41.69
N GLY A 816 29.01 5.22 41.20
CA GLY A 816 29.09 5.92 39.90
C GLY A 816 27.71 6.23 39.29
N LYS A 817 27.62 7.25 38.43
CA LYS A 817 26.42 7.86 37.79
C LYS A 817 25.45 6.89 37.05
N ASP A 818 25.71 5.61 37.02
CA ASP A 818 24.93 4.60 36.31
C ASP A 818 23.94 3.84 37.19
N ALA A 819 23.61 4.31 38.41
CA ALA A 819 22.64 3.69 39.34
C ALA A 819 21.24 3.40 38.72
N SER A 820 21.05 3.85 37.50
CA SER A 820 19.88 3.71 36.67
C SER A 820 19.73 2.34 35.96
N SER A 821 20.70 1.41 36.06
CA SER A 821 20.53 0.08 35.43
C SER A 821 19.55 -0.86 36.15
N ALA A 822 19.25 -0.60 37.43
CA ALA A 822 18.12 -1.20 38.14
C ALA A 822 16.79 -0.47 37.82
N ALA A 823 16.87 0.79 37.38
CA ALA A 823 15.72 1.62 37.03
C ALA A 823 15.24 1.45 35.56
N TYR A 824 16.01 0.78 34.71
CA TYR A 824 15.80 0.80 33.25
C TYR A 824 15.43 -0.54 32.58
N GLY A 825 15.05 -1.58 33.33
CA GLY A 825 14.51 -2.82 32.74
C GLY A 825 15.39 -3.47 31.65
N GLY A 826 14.77 -4.25 30.76
CA GLY A 826 15.41 -5.04 29.69
C GLY A 826 16.00 -4.24 28.52
N ALA A 827 16.69 -3.12 28.75
CA ALA A 827 17.33 -2.30 27.69
C ALA A 827 18.87 -2.37 27.74
N GLN A 828 19.53 -2.35 26.57
CA GLN A 828 20.98 -2.51 26.42
C GLN A 828 21.60 -1.43 25.54
N LYS A 829 22.78 -0.96 25.93
CA LYS A 829 23.49 0.11 25.23
C LYS A 829 24.09 -0.40 23.93
N VAL A 830 23.98 0.38 22.87
CA VAL A 830 24.51 0.11 21.53
C VAL A 830 25.99 0.47 21.52
N ARG A 831 26.83 -0.51 21.14
CA ARG A 831 28.27 -0.33 20.96
C ARG A 831 28.59 0.23 19.59
N SER A 832 27.99 -0.32 18.55
CA SER A 832 28.16 0.13 17.16
C SER A 832 26.99 -0.32 16.30
N VAL A 833 26.78 0.37 15.19
CA VAL A 833 25.90 -0.04 14.11
C VAL A 833 26.75 -0.15 12.86
N GLU A 834 26.73 -1.32 12.24
CA GLU A 834 27.48 -1.60 11.02
C GLU A 834 26.51 -1.86 9.88
N VAL A 835 26.59 -1.03 8.84
CA VAL A 835 25.86 -1.27 7.59
C VAL A 835 26.81 -2.00 6.65
N THR A 836 26.58 -3.29 6.42
CA THR A 836 27.42 -4.14 5.57
C THR A 836 27.06 -3.98 4.10
N ASP A 837 27.90 -4.41 3.17
CA ASP A 837 27.57 -4.45 1.73
C ASP A 837 26.85 -5.74 1.30
N GLU A 838 26.56 -6.62 2.26
CA GLU A 838 25.89 -7.90 2.06
C GLU A 838 24.37 -7.74 1.88
N TRP A 839 23.78 -8.53 0.99
CA TRP A 839 22.34 -8.54 0.71
C TRP A 839 21.71 -9.86 1.12
N VAL A 840 20.93 -9.86 2.21
CA VAL A 840 20.34 -11.05 2.81
C VAL A 840 18.82 -11.01 2.68
N GLY A 841 18.18 -12.17 2.56
CA GLY A 841 16.72 -12.29 2.53
C GLY A 841 16.08 -11.84 3.84
N MET A 842 15.14 -10.91 3.77
CA MET A 842 14.48 -10.31 4.93
C MET A 842 13.00 -10.65 4.99
N TYR A 843 12.43 -10.57 6.19
CA TYR A 843 11.03 -10.88 6.45
C TYR A 843 10.36 -9.78 7.29
N ASP A 844 9.14 -9.39 6.92
CA ASP A 844 8.30 -8.46 7.70
C ASP A 844 7.20 -9.23 8.44
N VAL A 845 6.96 -8.82 9.68
CA VAL A 845 5.70 -9.06 10.39
C VAL A 845 4.83 -7.84 10.11
N ILE A 846 3.54 -8.02 9.84
CA ILE A 846 2.63 -6.89 9.61
C ILE A 846 1.43 -7.09 10.52
N ASN A 847 1.28 -6.25 11.53
CA ASN A 847 0.09 -6.24 12.38
C ASN A 847 -1.15 -5.98 11.51
N SER A 848 -2.07 -6.94 11.51
CA SER A 848 -3.32 -6.90 10.75
C SER A 848 -4.45 -6.12 11.45
N GLU A 849 -4.24 -5.66 12.69
CA GLU A 849 -5.21 -4.89 13.47
C GLU A 849 -5.04 -3.38 13.30
N THR A 850 -3.80 -2.90 13.12
CA THR A 850 -3.50 -1.46 12.93
C THR A 850 -3.49 -1.03 11.46
N GLU A 851 -3.88 -1.94 10.57
CA GLU A 851 -4.05 -1.69 9.13
C GLU A 851 -4.85 -0.41 8.90
N ARG A 852 -4.21 0.64 8.40
CA ARG A 852 -4.95 1.76 7.81
C ARG A 852 -4.71 1.79 6.31
N PHE A 853 -5.79 1.51 5.62
CA PHE A 853 -5.81 1.19 4.21
C PHE A 853 -6.24 2.40 3.38
N ALA A 854 -5.65 2.53 2.19
CA ALA A 854 -6.17 3.37 1.12
C ALA A 854 -7.32 2.69 0.33
N ALA A 855 -7.64 1.42 0.62
CA ALA A 855 -8.68 0.66 -0.08
C ALA A 855 -10.10 1.23 0.06
N SER A 856 -10.42 1.90 1.17
CA SER A 856 -11.68 2.62 1.31
C SER A 856 -11.75 3.81 0.37
N GLY A 857 -10.64 4.55 0.20
CA GLY A 857 -10.51 5.60 -0.80
C GLY A 857 -10.80 5.08 -2.21
N VAL A 858 -10.40 3.84 -2.53
CA VAL A 858 -10.75 3.20 -3.81
C VAL A 858 -12.25 2.94 -3.91
N VAL A 859 -12.89 2.35 -2.90
CA VAL A 859 -14.34 2.09 -2.95
C VAL A 859 -15.12 3.42 -3.02
N THR A 860 -14.75 4.43 -2.24
CA THR A 860 -15.43 5.74 -2.24
C THR A 860 -15.16 6.52 -3.52
N HIS A 861 -13.92 6.61 -3.99
CA HIS A 861 -13.56 7.33 -5.23
C HIS A 861 -14.18 6.69 -6.46
N ASN A 862 -14.09 5.37 -6.56
CA ASN A 862 -14.60 4.67 -7.72
C ASN A 862 -16.13 4.67 -7.74
N SER A 863 -16.80 4.56 -6.58
CA SER A 863 -18.27 4.71 -6.52
C SER A 863 -18.68 6.15 -6.85
N SER A 864 -17.91 7.16 -6.40
CA SER A 864 -18.12 8.56 -6.78
C SER A 864 -17.96 8.76 -8.29
N ALA A 865 -16.98 8.10 -8.90
CA ALA A 865 -16.82 8.11 -10.35
C ALA A 865 -18.02 7.45 -11.06
N ASP A 866 -18.52 6.32 -10.57
CA ASP A 866 -19.71 5.66 -11.12
C ASP A 866 -20.95 6.60 -11.06
N ILE A 867 -21.14 7.30 -9.95
CA ILE A 867 -22.20 8.32 -9.78
C ILE A 867 -22.01 9.47 -10.77
N ALA A 868 -20.79 10.00 -10.90
CA ALA A 868 -20.48 11.09 -11.82
C ALA A 868 -20.77 10.70 -13.28
N LYS A 869 -20.40 9.49 -13.70
CA LYS A 869 -20.68 8.98 -15.05
C LYS A 869 -22.17 8.83 -15.32
N LEU A 870 -22.91 8.32 -14.34
CA LEU A 870 -24.36 8.21 -14.46
C LEU A 870 -25.03 9.59 -14.53
N ALA A 871 -24.52 10.56 -13.77
CA ALA A 871 -24.99 11.95 -13.82
C ALA A 871 -24.76 12.57 -15.20
N LEU A 872 -23.59 12.35 -15.81
CA LEU A 872 -23.30 12.81 -17.18
C LEU A 872 -24.31 12.27 -18.20
N ALA A 873 -24.68 10.99 -18.08
CA ALA A 873 -25.68 10.37 -18.95
C ALA A 873 -27.07 10.97 -18.75
N TYR A 874 -27.51 11.17 -17.50
CA TYR A 874 -28.81 11.79 -17.20
C TYR A 874 -28.85 13.26 -17.59
N MET A 875 -27.81 14.04 -17.31
CA MET A 875 -27.74 15.45 -17.69
C MET A 875 -27.84 15.61 -19.21
N ARG A 876 -27.17 14.77 -19.99
CA ARG A 876 -27.29 14.80 -21.45
C ARG A 876 -28.74 14.60 -21.92
N GLN A 877 -29.46 13.65 -21.32
CA GLN A 877 -30.88 13.41 -21.64
C GLN A 877 -31.76 14.60 -21.25
N GLU A 878 -31.52 15.18 -20.07
CA GLU A 878 -32.34 16.28 -19.57
C GLU A 878 -32.13 17.60 -20.32
N LEU A 879 -30.92 17.82 -20.85
CA LEU A 879 -30.54 19.03 -21.60
C LEU A 879 -30.76 18.88 -23.11
N GLU A 880 -31.22 17.72 -23.58
CA GLU A 880 -31.44 17.47 -25.00
C GLU A 880 -32.45 18.46 -25.60
N GLY A 881 -32.08 19.07 -26.72
CA GLY A 881 -32.90 20.09 -27.41
C GLY A 881 -32.84 21.49 -26.79
N MET A 882 -32.12 21.68 -25.68
CA MET A 882 -31.86 23.00 -25.09
C MET A 882 -30.57 23.62 -25.64
N ASP A 883 -30.49 24.94 -25.63
CA ASP A 883 -29.25 25.69 -25.88
C ASP A 883 -28.37 25.68 -24.62
N ALA A 884 -27.93 24.47 -24.26
CA ALA A 884 -27.20 24.16 -23.04
C ALA A 884 -26.20 23.02 -23.30
N HIS A 885 -24.92 23.30 -23.05
CA HIS A 885 -23.83 22.38 -23.35
C HIS A 885 -22.97 22.15 -22.11
N LEU A 886 -22.72 20.89 -21.78
CA LEU A 886 -21.68 20.56 -20.81
C LEU A 886 -20.33 21.01 -21.37
N VAL A 887 -19.57 21.82 -20.63
CA VAL A 887 -18.29 22.39 -21.10
C VAL A 887 -17.10 21.94 -20.26
N ASN A 888 -17.32 21.48 -19.04
CA ASN A 888 -16.26 21.02 -18.16
C ASN A 888 -16.76 20.01 -17.10
N SER A 889 -15.85 19.16 -16.62
CA SER A 889 -16.07 18.23 -15.52
C SER A 889 -14.80 18.05 -14.68
N ILE A 890 -14.91 18.35 -13.39
CA ILE A 890 -13.81 18.25 -12.44
C ILE A 890 -14.27 17.44 -11.24
N HIS A 891 -13.85 16.17 -11.20
CA HIS A 891 -14.23 15.23 -10.16
C HIS A 891 -15.77 15.08 -10.06
N ASP A 892 -16.38 15.70 -9.07
CA ASP A 892 -17.81 15.74 -8.75
C ASP A 892 -18.50 17.04 -9.17
N GLU A 893 -17.76 17.99 -9.75
CA GLU A 893 -18.24 19.27 -10.27
C GLU A 893 -18.46 19.19 -11.79
N PHE A 894 -19.61 19.69 -12.26
CA PHE A 894 -19.97 19.81 -13.67
C PHE A 894 -20.30 21.26 -14.01
N VAL A 895 -19.85 21.71 -15.18
CA VAL A 895 -20.09 23.06 -15.67
C VAL A 895 -20.83 22.96 -16.99
N VAL A 896 -22.05 23.51 -17.04
CA VAL A 896 -22.85 23.65 -18.26
C VAL A 896 -22.87 25.13 -18.64
N GLU A 897 -22.59 25.42 -19.89
CA GLU A 897 -22.81 26.74 -20.48
C GLU A 897 -24.17 26.73 -21.16
N CYS A 898 -25.02 27.72 -20.88
CA CYS A 898 -26.35 27.80 -21.47
C CYS A 898 -26.76 29.25 -21.73
N ARG A 899 -27.74 29.45 -22.61
CA ARG A 899 -28.32 30.77 -22.88
C ARG A 899 -28.88 31.40 -21.60
N ASP A 900 -28.70 32.70 -21.43
CA ASP A 900 -28.97 33.42 -20.17
C ASP A 900 -30.39 33.18 -19.59
N ASP A 901 -31.41 33.08 -20.45
CA ASP A 901 -32.81 32.83 -20.06
C ASP A 901 -33.10 31.39 -19.63
N LEU A 902 -32.26 30.42 -20.02
CA LEU A 902 -32.42 29.00 -19.70
C LEU A 902 -31.76 28.61 -18.37
N ALA A 903 -30.97 29.50 -17.76
CA ALA A 903 -30.18 29.19 -16.57
C ALA A 903 -30.99 28.61 -15.39
N PRO A 904 -32.22 29.09 -15.07
CA PRO A 904 -33.05 28.49 -14.01
C PRO A 904 -33.44 27.04 -14.33
N ASP A 905 -33.91 26.77 -15.55
CA ASP A 905 -34.35 25.44 -15.99
C ASP A 905 -33.17 24.45 -16.05
N VAL A 906 -32.03 24.90 -16.57
CA VAL A 906 -30.79 24.13 -16.60
C VAL A 906 -30.32 23.81 -15.17
N SER A 907 -30.42 24.75 -14.25
CA SER A 907 -30.06 24.54 -12.84
C SER A 907 -30.93 23.46 -12.17
N GLU A 908 -32.24 23.47 -12.42
CA GLU A 908 -33.17 22.46 -11.90
C GLU A 908 -32.88 21.08 -12.51
N LYS A 909 -32.69 21.03 -13.84
CA LYS A 909 -32.39 19.79 -14.58
C LYS A 909 -31.06 19.17 -14.17
N MET A 910 -30.00 19.96 -14.02
CA MET A 910 -28.71 19.48 -13.53
C MET A 910 -28.83 18.91 -12.11
N ARG A 911 -29.49 19.64 -11.21
CA ARG A 911 -29.75 19.19 -9.85
C ARG A 911 -30.51 17.86 -9.84
N GLY A 912 -31.62 17.77 -10.58
CA GLY A 912 -32.43 16.56 -10.68
C GLY A 912 -31.66 15.37 -11.24
N ALA A 913 -30.90 15.57 -12.33
CA ALA A 913 -30.08 14.53 -12.95
C ALA A 913 -28.99 14.00 -12.00
N MET A 914 -28.28 14.89 -11.31
CA MET A 914 -27.23 14.53 -10.36
C MET A 914 -27.81 13.84 -9.12
N THR A 915 -28.86 14.38 -8.51
CA THR A 915 -29.54 13.75 -7.37
C THR A 915 -30.01 12.34 -7.73
N ARG A 916 -30.69 12.18 -8.88
CA ARG A 916 -31.15 10.88 -9.38
C ARG A 916 -30.01 9.89 -9.61
N ALA A 917 -28.87 10.35 -10.13
CA ALA A 917 -27.70 9.49 -10.33
C ALA A 917 -27.12 9.00 -9.00
N GLY A 918 -27.01 9.90 -8.01
CA GLY A 918 -26.57 9.54 -6.67
C GLY A 918 -27.53 8.55 -5.99
N GLU A 919 -28.84 8.81 -6.00
CA GLU A 919 -29.87 7.97 -5.38
C GLU A 919 -29.99 6.59 -6.03
N ARG A 920 -29.53 6.44 -7.28
CA ARG A 920 -29.46 5.14 -7.93
C ARG A 920 -28.39 4.23 -7.32
N ILE A 921 -27.40 4.82 -6.63
CA ILE A 921 -26.24 4.13 -6.04
C ILE A 921 -26.28 4.17 -4.50
N LEU A 922 -26.79 5.26 -3.91
CA LEU A 922 -26.96 5.44 -2.46
C LEU A 922 -28.43 5.21 -2.08
N GLU A 923 -28.70 4.21 -1.24
CA GLU A 923 -30.07 3.84 -0.86
C GLU A 923 -30.51 4.50 0.46
N LYS A 924 -29.59 4.78 1.38
CA LYS A 924 -29.91 5.19 2.76
C LYS A 924 -29.56 6.64 3.05
N VAL A 925 -28.55 7.16 2.36
CA VAL A 925 -27.98 8.49 2.56
C VAL A 925 -28.52 9.43 1.48
N PRO A 926 -29.15 10.56 1.84
CA PRO A 926 -29.67 11.51 0.86
C PRO A 926 -28.53 12.14 0.06
N VAL A 927 -28.80 12.47 -1.21
CA VAL A 927 -27.85 13.12 -2.11
C VAL A 927 -28.16 14.60 -2.20
N GLU A 928 -27.14 15.42 -2.07
CA GLU A 928 -27.25 16.87 -2.13
C GLU A 928 -26.30 17.43 -3.18
N VAL A 929 -26.81 18.41 -3.92
CA VAL A 929 -26.12 19.05 -5.05
C VAL A 929 -26.22 20.55 -4.87
N GLU A 930 -25.10 21.24 -4.87
CA GLU A 930 -25.06 22.71 -4.90
C GLU A 930 -25.02 23.16 -6.35
N VAL A 931 -25.78 24.22 -6.68
CA VAL A 931 -25.79 24.80 -8.04
C VAL A 931 -25.63 26.29 -7.94
N VAL A 932 -24.70 26.83 -8.72
CA VAL A 932 -24.39 28.26 -8.81
C VAL A 932 -24.47 28.69 -10.28
N VAL A 933 -25.12 29.82 -10.53
CA VAL A 933 -25.15 30.47 -11.85
C VAL A 933 -24.19 31.65 -11.83
N SER A 934 -23.23 31.66 -12.76
CA SER A 934 -22.20 32.69 -12.85
C SER A 934 -21.73 32.86 -14.29
N ARG A 935 -21.27 34.06 -14.67
CA ARG A 935 -20.63 34.27 -15.98
C ARG A 935 -19.20 33.73 -16.04
N GLU A 936 -18.65 33.43 -14.89
CA GLU A 936 -17.27 32.99 -14.69
C GLU A 936 -17.27 31.69 -13.89
N TRP A 937 -16.25 30.86 -14.05
CA TRP A 937 -16.19 29.57 -13.36
C TRP A 937 -15.82 29.72 -11.88
N THR A 938 -16.73 30.29 -11.09
CA THR A 938 -16.59 30.51 -9.65
C THR A 938 -17.89 30.20 -8.92
N LYS A 939 -17.76 29.60 -7.74
CA LYS A 939 -18.86 29.31 -6.82
C LYS A 939 -19.12 30.48 -5.88
#